data_AF-A0A8C9ZY41-F1
#
_entry.id   AF-A0A8C9ZY41-F1
#
_cell.length_a   1.000
_cell.length_b   1.000
_cell.length_c   1.000
_cell.angle_alpha   90.00
_cell.angle_beta   90.00
_cell.angle_gamma   90.00
#
_symmetry.space_group_name_H-M   'P 1'
#
loop_
_entity.id
_entity.type
_entity.pdbx_description
1 polymer ?
#
loop_
_entity_poly.entity_id
_entity_poly.type
_entity_poly.pdbx_seq_one_letter_code
_entity_poly.pdbx_strand_id
1 'polypeptide(L)'
;MAGRGLSAPLLLLFLLLVLGEILPVDLSGYRLRTRLQRDRHFRNIRPNIILILTDDQDIELGSMQAMNKTRHIMEKGGTHFSNAFSTTPMCCPSRSSILTGKYVHNHHTYTNNENCSSPSWQTHHEPHTFAVYLNNSGYRTAFFGKYLNEYNGSYVPPGWKEWVALVKNSRFYNYTLCRNGVREKHSGDYSKDYLTDIITNDSINYFRMSKRMYPHRPVMMVLSHVAPHGPEDSAPQYSTAFPNASQHITPSYNYAPNLDKHWILRYTGAMKPVHMQFTNMLQRRRMQTLLSVDDSMEKLYNMLAETGELDNTYLIYTSDHGYHIGQFGLVKGKSMPYEFDIRVPFYVRGPNVEQGVINPHIVLNVDLAPTLLDMAGVDIPAEMDGKSILKLLDTDRPVNRFQLNRKSKTWRDSFLVERGKPPHKRADGKEMAQEENFLPKYQRVKDLCQKAEYQTSCQQPGQKWQCVEDPTGKLRLYKCKGMASLFAPRMQALMASGASHVQLSPTSNSDSCNCDDVGFKASVPKRKRLLTKKSKFLLKRWARSVSFELDGDLYAVDLEEGYRPLGSRNSSWATDRKRVVGNEEDNEEFSGMEDFECYCAFFLSYRCSILMNDTVKCDGGLYKSLQAWKDHKLHIEHEIETLQTKIKNLRDVKGHLKKARPEECQMPSKQQSQWLQKEQKRRKKLRKFLKRLQNNDTCSMPGLTCFTHDNHHWQTAPFWTMGPFCACTSANNNTYWCLRTINDTHNFLFCEFATGFLEYFDLNNDPYQLINAVSTLDRNALNAMHQQLMDLRGCKGHKQCNPEKGDRWNSCYNLNSGRLSPP
;
A
#
# COMPACT_ATOMS: atom_id res chain seq x y z
N MET A 1 121.36 29.38 7.60
CA MET A 1 120.69 30.66 7.93
C MET A 1 119.20 30.36 7.92
N ALA A 2 118.50 30.31 9.06
CA ALA A 2 117.98 31.45 9.85
C ALA A 2 116.82 32.20 9.13
N GLY A 3 115.60 32.31 9.68
CA GLY A 3 114.98 31.58 10.81
C GLY A 3 113.84 32.31 11.54
N ARG A 4 112.88 31.54 12.11
CA ARG A 4 111.76 31.93 13.03
C ARG A 4 110.64 32.82 12.45
N GLY A 5 109.40 32.73 12.99
CA GLY A 5 108.25 33.48 12.43
C GLY A 5 106.89 33.55 13.16
N LEU A 6 106.54 32.63 14.09
CA LEU A 6 105.41 32.72 15.06
C LEU A 6 103.92 32.73 14.58
N SER A 7 103.06 32.27 15.50
CA SER A 7 101.60 32.54 15.70
C SER A 7 100.53 32.08 14.68
N ALA A 8 99.56 31.35 15.22
CA ALA A 8 98.19 31.13 14.71
C ALA A 8 97.22 32.17 15.37
N PRO A 9 95.88 32.15 15.20
CA PRO A 9 95.04 31.22 14.43
C PRO A 9 93.92 31.84 13.55
N LEU A 10 93.50 31.13 12.51
CA LEU A 10 92.12 31.18 11.97
C LEU A 10 91.78 29.95 11.09
N LEU A 11 92.25 28.77 11.51
CA LEU A 11 92.19 27.51 10.76
C LEU A 11 90.82 26.81 10.95
N LEU A 12 89.72 27.53 10.66
CA LEU A 12 88.37 27.10 11.07
C LEU A 12 87.24 27.51 10.10
N LEU A 13 87.53 27.69 8.81
CA LEU A 13 86.51 28.12 7.83
C LEU A 13 86.53 27.46 6.43
N PHE A 14 87.45 26.52 6.14
CA PHE A 14 87.62 25.98 4.78
C PHE A 14 87.97 24.49 4.66
N LEU A 15 87.75 23.70 5.72
CA LEU A 15 88.12 22.26 5.74
C LEU A 15 87.06 21.35 6.40
N LEU A 16 85.79 21.74 6.32
CA LEU A 16 84.61 20.95 6.74
C LEU A 16 83.53 20.94 5.64
N LEU A 17 83.89 20.41 4.46
CA LEU A 17 82.96 20.17 3.35
C LEU A 17 82.87 18.69 2.94
N VAL A 18 83.45 17.79 3.76
CA VAL A 18 83.47 16.34 3.54
C VAL A 18 83.27 15.64 4.89
N LEU A 19 82.24 14.77 4.98
CA LEU A 19 81.84 13.92 6.12
C LEU A 19 81.25 14.66 7.36
N GLY A 20 79.96 14.45 7.65
CA GLY A 20 79.30 14.97 8.87
C GLY A 20 77.76 14.99 8.86
N GLU A 21 77.14 13.84 9.10
CA GLU A 21 75.80 13.55 9.68
C GLU A 21 74.51 14.40 9.40
N ILE A 22 73.43 13.65 9.11
CA ILE A 22 72.08 13.66 9.74
C ILE A 22 71.32 14.99 9.99
N LEU A 23 70.20 15.14 9.27
CA LEU A 23 68.93 15.84 9.58
C LEU A 23 68.90 17.05 10.55
N PRO A 24 68.34 18.17 10.06
CA PRO A 24 67.32 18.91 10.80
C PRO A 24 65.94 18.90 10.10
N VAL A 25 64.89 19.20 10.87
CA VAL A 25 63.51 19.42 10.42
C VAL A 25 63.28 20.90 10.16
N ASP A 26 62.55 21.26 9.10
CA ASP A 26 61.70 22.46 9.11
C ASP A 26 60.45 22.31 8.21
N LEU A 27 59.41 23.09 8.48
CA LEU A 27 58.09 23.04 7.88
C LEU A 27 57.88 24.15 6.84
N SER A 28 57.83 23.83 5.54
CA SER A 28 57.06 24.63 4.57
C SER A 28 56.86 23.91 3.23
N GLY A 29 55.92 24.41 2.41
CA GLY A 29 55.90 24.15 0.97
C GLY A 29 55.10 22.92 0.53
N TYR A 30 53.76 23.00 0.60
CA TYR A 30 52.84 22.07 -0.09
C TYR A 30 53.14 22.03 -1.61
N ARG A 31 53.96 21.08 -2.06
CA ARG A 31 54.15 20.83 -3.50
C ARG A 31 52.86 20.27 -4.10
N LEU A 32 52.16 21.12 -4.84
CA LEU A 32 50.93 20.78 -5.57
C LEU A 32 51.19 19.60 -6.53
N ARG A 33 50.75 18.39 -6.17
CA ARG A 33 50.70 17.27 -7.13
C ARG A 33 49.78 17.68 -8.28
N THR A 34 50.24 17.50 -9.51
CA THR A 34 49.49 17.93 -10.70
C THR A 34 48.14 17.21 -10.79
N ARG A 35 47.11 17.94 -11.22
CA ARG A 35 45.70 17.48 -11.19
C ARG A 35 45.52 16.12 -11.90
N LEU A 36 46.20 15.94 -13.04
CA LEU A 36 46.25 14.69 -13.82
C LEU A 36 46.80 13.47 -13.03
N GLN A 37 47.73 13.69 -12.10
CA GLN A 37 48.30 12.62 -11.28
C GLN A 37 47.34 12.21 -10.15
N ARG A 38 46.53 13.15 -9.63
CA ARG A 38 45.42 12.86 -8.69
C ARG A 38 44.30 12.09 -9.41
N ASP A 39 43.90 12.52 -10.60
CA ASP A 39 42.86 11.85 -11.42
C ASP A 39 43.25 10.42 -11.82
N ARG A 40 44.53 10.15 -12.15
CA ARG A 40 45.00 8.76 -12.39
C ARG A 40 45.01 7.89 -11.13
N HIS A 41 45.30 8.45 -9.97
CA HIS A 41 45.37 7.67 -8.73
C HIS A 41 43.99 7.30 -8.16
N PHE A 42 42.98 8.15 -8.37
CA PHE A 42 41.59 7.84 -8.02
C PHE A 42 41.00 6.72 -8.89
N ARG A 43 41.34 6.66 -10.19
CA ARG A 43 40.83 5.62 -11.11
C ARG A 43 41.23 4.18 -10.77
N ASN A 44 42.22 3.97 -9.90
CA ASN A 44 42.69 2.65 -9.48
C ASN A 44 42.22 2.24 -8.06
N ILE A 45 41.48 3.10 -7.35
CA ILE A 45 40.95 2.80 -6.03
C ILE A 45 39.43 2.65 -6.15
N ARG A 46 38.89 1.50 -5.77
CA ARG A 46 37.43 1.30 -5.71
C ARG A 46 36.84 2.17 -4.59
N PRO A 47 35.74 2.90 -4.83
CA PRO A 47 35.14 3.78 -3.83
C PRO A 47 34.42 2.98 -2.74
N ASN A 48 34.30 3.56 -1.55
CA ASN A 48 33.37 3.06 -0.55
C ASN A 48 31.93 3.39 -0.97
N ILE A 49 30.97 2.63 -0.45
CA ILE A 49 29.55 2.83 -0.73
C ILE A 49 28.77 2.74 0.59
N ILE A 50 27.86 3.68 0.81
CA ILE A 50 27.01 3.75 2.00
C ILE A 50 25.58 3.98 1.53
N LEU A 51 24.70 3.01 1.78
CA LEU A 51 23.27 3.11 1.51
C LEU A 51 22.53 3.37 2.82
N ILE A 52 21.99 4.57 2.97
CA ILE A 52 21.08 4.93 4.05
C ILE A 52 19.64 4.70 3.56
N LEU A 53 18.91 3.86 4.28
CA LEU A 53 17.56 3.42 3.93
C LEU A 53 16.61 3.69 5.10
N THR A 54 15.57 4.48 4.87
CA THR A 54 14.46 4.68 5.83
C THR A 54 13.32 3.68 5.60
N ASP A 55 12.32 3.70 6.48
CA ASP A 55 11.21 2.73 6.51
C ASP A 55 9.88 3.48 6.58
N ASP A 56 9.03 3.39 5.56
CA ASP A 56 7.78 4.17 5.42
C ASP A 56 7.98 5.72 5.30
N GLN A 57 9.01 6.23 4.60
CA GLN A 57 9.24 7.68 4.45
C GLN A 57 8.69 8.22 3.13
N ASP A 58 7.66 9.08 3.23
CA ASP A 58 7.13 9.88 2.13
C ASP A 58 8.09 11.00 1.67
N ILE A 59 7.79 11.56 0.49
CA ILE A 59 8.25 12.89 0.08
C ILE A 59 7.08 13.90 0.03
N GLU A 60 5.91 13.45 -0.44
CA GLU A 60 4.71 14.29 -0.67
C GLU A 60 4.06 14.86 0.59
N LEU A 61 4.21 14.23 1.76
CA LEU A 61 3.62 14.71 3.02
C LEU A 61 4.61 15.53 3.85
N GLY A 62 5.76 15.88 3.27
CA GLY A 62 6.75 16.78 3.84
C GLY A 62 7.74 16.15 4.81
N SER A 63 7.87 14.81 4.88
CA SER A 63 8.83 14.16 5.79
C SER A 63 10.28 14.67 5.64
N MET A 64 10.74 14.99 4.42
CA MET A 64 12.06 15.61 4.21
C MET A 64 12.20 17.04 4.77
N GLN A 65 11.09 17.76 5.05
CA GLN A 65 11.16 19.10 5.66
C GLN A 65 11.69 19.07 7.11
N ALA A 66 11.56 17.93 7.79
CA ALA A 66 12.12 17.71 9.12
C ALA A 66 13.65 17.57 9.11
N MET A 67 14.24 17.20 7.96
CA MET A 67 15.61 16.70 7.87
C MET A 67 16.55 17.75 7.25
N ASN A 68 16.79 18.83 8.00
CA ASN A 68 17.54 19.98 7.53
C ASN A 68 19.03 19.71 7.32
N LYS A 69 19.66 18.90 8.18
CA LYS A 69 21.08 18.54 8.07
C LYS A 69 21.31 17.66 6.83
N THR A 70 20.47 16.64 6.67
CA THR A 70 20.49 15.70 5.54
C THR A 70 20.29 16.42 4.22
N ARG A 71 19.27 17.28 4.12
CA ARG A 71 19.07 18.13 2.93
C ARG A 71 20.30 18.99 2.65
N HIS A 72 20.86 19.69 3.64
CA HIS A 72 22.07 20.49 3.44
C HIS A 72 23.26 19.65 2.93
N ILE A 73 23.53 18.49 3.53
CA ILE A 73 24.65 17.61 3.19
C ILE A 73 24.51 16.99 1.80
N MET A 74 23.29 16.60 1.42
CA MET A 74 22.99 15.82 0.21
C MET A 74 22.58 16.68 -0.99
N GLU A 75 21.76 17.73 -0.80
CA GLU A 75 21.33 18.63 -1.88
C GLU A 75 22.50 19.51 -2.34
N LYS A 76 23.19 20.19 -1.40
CA LYS A 76 24.30 21.09 -1.78
C LYS A 76 25.58 20.36 -2.18
N GLY A 77 25.74 19.11 -1.73
CA GLY A 77 26.95 18.32 -1.91
C GLY A 77 26.80 17.15 -2.89
N GLY A 78 25.66 17.03 -3.56
CA GLY A 78 25.36 15.92 -4.46
C GLY A 78 24.17 16.23 -5.38
N THR A 79 23.60 15.18 -5.95
CA THR A 79 22.48 15.21 -6.88
C THR A 79 21.20 14.67 -6.22
N HIS A 80 20.10 15.42 -6.34
CA HIS A 80 18.76 15.00 -5.92
C HIS A 80 17.98 14.48 -7.15
N PHE A 81 17.38 13.29 -7.07
CA PHE A 81 16.48 12.79 -8.11
C PHE A 81 15.03 13.10 -7.74
N SER A 82 14.39 14.02 -8.47
CA SER A 82 13.01 14.44 -8.17
C SER A 82 11.98 13.35 -8.46
N ASN A 83 12.33 12.40 -9.32
CA ASN A 83 11.43 11.39 -9.88
C ASN A 83 11.87 9.99 -9.46
N ALA A 84 11.97 9.77 -8.15
CA ALA A 84 12.36 8.49 -7.57
C ALA A 84 11.17 7.74 -6.94
N PHE A 85 11.07 6.44 -7.23
CA PHE A 85 9.88 5.64 -6.90
C PHE A 85 10.19 4.23 -6.40
N SER A 86 9.29 3.72 -5.56
CA SER A 86 9.20 2.33 -5.18
C SER A 86 8.24 1.60 -6.12
N THR A 87 8.72 0.52 -6.74
CA THR A 87 7.93 -0.34 -7.63
C THR A 87 6.83 -1.14 -6.91
N THR A 88 6.83 -1.13 -5.57
CA THR A 88 5.84 -1.80 -4.73
C THR A 88 5.74 -1.11 -3.36
N PRO A 89 4.62 -0.44 -3.01
CA PRO A 89 4.47 0.32 -1.76
C PRO A 89 4.22 -0.58 -0.52
N MET A 90 5.14 -1.51 -0.25
CA MET A 90 5.13 -2.49 0.84
C MET A 90 6.56 -2.91 1.23
N CYS A 91 6.90 -2.86 2.53
CA CYS A 91 8.29 -2.97 2.99
C CYS A 91 9.03 -4.21 2.48
N CYS A 92 8.56 -5.43 2.78
CA CYS A 92 9.32 -6.63 2.43
C CYS A 92 9.39 -6.88 0.92
N PRO A 93 8.29 -6.72 0.14
CA PRO A 93 8.36 -6.68 -1.32
C PRO A 93 9.39 -5.66 -1.84
N SER A 94 9.36 -4.40 -1.39
CA SER A 94 10.32 -3.38 -1.86
C SER A 94 11.75 -3.70 -1.48
N ARG A 95 12.00 -4.08 -0.22
CA ARG A 95 13.33 -4.45 0.27
C ARG A 95 13.88 -5.69 -0.44
N SER A 96 13.02 -6.65 -0.80
CA SER A 96 13.36 -7.75 -1.71
C SER A 96 13.79 -7.23 -3.09
N SER A 97 13.08 -6.25 -3.66
CA SER A 97 13.44 -5.60 -4.93
C SER A 97 14.77 -4.83 -4.84
N ILE A 98 15.02 -4.09 -3.75
CA ILE A 98 16.29 -3.36 -3.47
C ILE A 98 17.47 -4.34 -3.37
N LEU A 99 17.29 -5.47 -2.68
CA LEU A 99 18.36 -6.46 -2.48
C LEU A 99 18.71 -7.25 -3.75
N THR A 100 17.73 -7.52 -4.62
CA THR A 100 17.88 -8.41 -5.79
C THR A 100 17.90 -7.71 -7.15
N GLY A 101 17.52 -6.42 -7.21
CA GLY A 101 17.38 -5.67 -8.46
C GLY A 101 16.20 -6.11 -9.34
N LYS A 102 15.21 -6.84 -8.77
CA LYS A 102 14.11 -7.50 -9.51
C LYS A 102 12.74 -6.95 -9.10
N TYR A 103 11.78 -7.01 -10.02
CA TYR A 103 10.37 -6.73 -9.76
C TYR A 103 9.69 -7.85 -8.94
N VAL A 104 8.53 -7.53 -8.33
CA VAL A 104 7.80 -8.46 -7.45
C VAL A 104 7.27 -9.66 -8.21
N HIS A 105 6.85 -9.50 -9.47
CA HIS A 105 6.48 -10.63 -10.33
C HIS A 105 7.65 -11.58 -10.65
N ASN A 106 8.91 -11.16 -10.49
CA ASN A 106 10.11 -11.96 -10.74
C ASN A 106 10.76 -12.55 -9.47
N HIS A 107 10.60 -11.92 -8.30
CA HIS A 107 11.08 -12.48 -7.02
C HIS A 107 9.98 -13.05 -6.11
N HIS A 108 8.70 -12.95 -6.48
CA HIS A 108 7.56 -13.62 -5.85
C HIS A 108 7.32 -13.36 -4.34
N THR A 109 7.87 -12.28 -3.79
CA THR A 109 7.61 -11.83 -2.41
C THR A 109 6.54 -10.75 -2.44
N TYR A 110 5.28 -11.18 -2.43
CA TYR A 110 4.11 -10.32 -2.67
C TYR A 110 3.58 -9.58 -1.43
N THR A 111 3.88 -10.04 -0.21
CA THR A 111 3.40 -9.39 1.04
C THR A 111 4.38 -9.56 2.20
N ASN A 112 4.29 -8.70 3.22
CA ASN A 112 5.09 -8.82 4.45
C ASN A 112 4.81 -10.10 5.27
N ASN A 113 3.74 -10.85 4.96
CA ASN A 113 3.30 -12.02 5.73
C ASN A 113 3.58 -13.37 5.04
N GLU A 114 4.06 -13.36 3.79
CA GLU A 114 4.17 -14.55 2.94
C GLU A 114 5.45 -14.49 2.09
N ASN A 115 6.20 -15.59 2.06
CA ASN A 115 7.52 -15.76 1.41
C ASN A 115 8.66 -14.86 1.93
N CYS A 116 8.36 -13.68 2.45
CA CYS A 116 9.28 -12.79 3.16
C CYS A 116 10.14 -13.54 4.20
N SER A 117 11.47 -13.39 4.13
CA SER A 117 12.47 -14.07 4.99
C SER A 117 12.37 -15.61 5.06
N SER A 118 11.59 -16.26 4.18
CA SER A 118 11.32 -17.70 4.26
C SER A 118 12.50 -18.57 3.84
N PRO A 119 12.53 -19.87 4.18
CA PRO A 119 13.55 -20.79 3.67
C PRO A 119 13.62 -20.82 2.13
N SER A 120 12.49 -20.61 1.44
CA SER A 120 12.48 -20.50 -0.02
C SER A 120 13.18 -19.23 -0.51
N TRP A 121 13.03 -18.10 0.20
CA TRP A 121 13.76 -16.86 -0.08
C TRP A 121 15.27 -17.03 0.14
N GLN A 122 15.63 -17.61 1.29
CA GLN A 122 17.02 -17.91 1.70
C GLN A 122 17.75 -18.81 0.69
N THR A 123 17.06 -19.80 0.10
CA THR A 123 17.68 -20.68 -0.92
C THR A 123 17.79 -20.03 -2.30
N HIS A 124 16.79 -19.29 -2.77
CA HIS A 124 16.71 -18.89 -4.19
C HIS A 124 17.15 -17.45 -4.47
N HIS A 125 16.88 -16.52 -3.57
CA HIS A 125 17.08 -15.09 -3.83
C HIS A 125 18.23 -14.49 -3.03
N GLU A 126 18.41 -14.92 -1.79
CA GLU A 126 19.42 -14.38 -0.88
C GLU A 126 20.88 -14.55 -1.37
N PRO A 127 21.28 -15.68 -1.99
CA PRO A 127 22.60 -15.86 -2.60
C PRO A 127 22.84 -14.95 -3.83
N HIS A 128 21.77 -14.40 -4.41
CA HIS A 128 21.78 -13.58 -5.63
C HIS A 128 21.51 -12.09 -5.32
N THR A 129 21.84 -11.64 -4.10
CA THR A 129 21.71 -10.24 -3.69
C THR A 129 22.99 -9.44 -3.97
N PHE A 130 22.87 -8.11 -4.12
CA PHE A 130 24.04 -7.23 -4.37
C PHE A 130 25.15 -7.41 -3.32
N ALA A 131 24.79 -7.73 -2.07
CA ALA A 131 25.72 -7.95 -0.98
C ALA A 131 26.67 -9.13 -1.22
N VAL A 132 26.16 -10.24 -1.78
CA VAL A 132 26.96 -11.43 -2.10
C VAL A 132 27.95 -11.10 -3.21
N TYR A 133 27.48 -10.48 -4.30
CA TYR A 133 28.34 -10.06 -5.41
C TYR A 133 29.44 -9.08 -4.95
N LEU A 134 29.12 -8.08 -4.13
CA LEU A 134 30.10 -7.13 -3.58
C LEU A 134 31.11 -7.80 -2.63
N ASN A 135 30.65 -8.62 -1.67
CA ASN A 135 31.53 -9.39 -0.80
C ASN A 135 32.51 -10.28 -1.60
N ASN A 136 32.01 -10.94 -2.65
CA ASN A 136 32.83 -11.81 -3.50
C ASN A 136 33.85 -11.01 -4.33
N SER A 137 33.53 -9.77 -4.71
CA SER A 137 34.47 -8.85 -5.38
C SER A 137 35.56 -8.28 -4.46
N GLY A 138 35.48 -8.52 -3.14
CA GLY A 138 36.49 -8.13 -2.14
C GLY A 138 36.10 -6.97 -1.21
N TYR A 139 34.89 -6.41 -1.33
CA TYR A 139 34.39 -5.37 -0.42
C TYR A 139 34.26 -5.88 1.02
N ARG A 140 34.46 -4.98 1.98
CA ARG A 140 34.09 -5.20 3.38
C ARG A 140 32.63 -4.76 3.58
N THR A 141 31.72 -5.74 3.55
CA THR A 141 30.27 -5.54 3.59
C THR A 141 29.71 -5.54 5.02
N ALA A 142 28.82 -4.59 5.34
CA ALA A 142 28.16 -4.51 6.65
C ALA A 142 26.67 -4.12 6.55
N PHE A 143 25.85 -4.62 7.47
CA PHE A 143 24.41 -4.30 7.52
C PHE A 143 23.98 -3.94 8.95
N PHE A 144 23.29 -2.82 9.10
CA PHE A 144 22.79 -2.31 10.38
C PHE A 144 21.29 -1.98 10.27
N GLY A 145 20.46 -2.51 11.17
CA GLY A 145 19.03 -2.18 11.29
C GLY A 145 18.06 -3.17 10.64
N LYS A 146 16.98 -2.69 10.00
CA LYS A 146 15.89 -3.54 9.50
C LYS A 146 16.27 -4.25 8.19
N TYR A 147 16.39 -5.57 8.21
CA TYR A 147 16.57 -6.36 6.99
C TYR A 147 15.24 -6.58 6.24
N LEU A 148 14.56 -7.69 6.53
CA LEU A 148 13.26 -8.08 5.97
C LEU A 148 12.29 -8.43 7.12
N ASN A 149 10.98 -8.28 6.89
CA ASN A 149 9.97 -8.61 7.90
C ASN A 149 10.04 -10.11 8.30
N GLU A 150 9.68 -10.40 9.55
CA GLU A 150 9.72 -11.75 10.14
C GLU A 150 11.11 -12.45 10.11
N TYR A 151 12.20 -11.73 9.79
CA TYR A 151 13.56 -12.23 9.98
C TYR A 151 13.76 -12.65 11.45
N ASN A 152 14.20 -13.89 11.66
CA ASN A 152 14.10 -14.59 12.94
C ASN A 152 15.35 -14.48 13.82
N GLY A 153 16.47 -13.95 13.30
CA GLY A 153 17.75 -13.91 14.00
C GLY A 153 18.34 -15.30 14.29
N SER A 154 18.14 -16.30 13.41
CA SER A 154 18.73 -17.65 13.58
C SER A 154 19.92 -17.95 12.65
N TYR A 155 20.30 -17.01 11.78
CA TYR A 155 21.41 -17.11 10.84
C TYR A 155 21.80 -15.69 10.38
N VAL A 156 23.01 -15.53 9.85
CA VAL A 156 23.43 -14.32 9.11
C VAL A 156 23.25 -14.58 7.61
N PRO A 157 22.51 -13.74 6.86
CA PRO A 157 22.41 -13.86 5.41
C PRO A 157 23.79 -13.83 4.73
N PRO A 158 23.99 -14.55 3.62
CA PRO A 158 25.24 -14.52 2.87
C PRO A 158 25.58 -13.11 2.36
N GLY A 159 26.87 -12.84 2.18
CA GLY A 159 27.35 -11.57 1.62
C GLY A 159 27.64 -10.46 2.63
N TRP A 160 27.46 -10.67 3.93
CA TRP A 160 27.78 -9.69 4.99
C TRP A 160 28.97 -10.14 5.84
N LYS A 161 29.89 -9.21 6.16
CA LYS A 161 31.02 -9.42 7.09
C LYS A 161 30.74 -8.92 8.51
N GLU A 162 29.85 -7.94 8.64
CA GLU A 162 29.28 -7.48 9.90
C GLU A 162 27.76 -7.39 9.76
N TRP A 163 27.03 -7.86 10.76
CA TRP A 163 25.60 -8.03 10.71
C TRP A 163 24.97 -7.63 12.04
N VAL A 164 24.22 -6.55 12.06
CA VAL A 164 23.53 -6.01 13.25
C VAL A 164 22.07 -5.77 12.89
N ALA A 165 21.30 -6.84 12.71
CA ALA A 165 19.95 -6.76 12.12
C ALA A 165 18.81 -6.92 13.13
N LEU A 166 17.74 -6.15 12.95
CA LEU A 166 16.55 -6.17 13.80
C LEU A 166 15.74 -7.47 13.61
N VAL A 167 15.44 -8.17 14.70
CA VAL A 167 14.64 -9.40 14.69
C VAL A 167 13.13 -9.06 14.63
N LYS A 168 12.43 -9.65 13.66
CA LYS A 168 11.00 -9.51 13.31
C LYS A 168 10.59 -8.21 12.60
N ASN A 169 10.20 -7.16 13.35
CA ASN A 169 9.48 -6.00 12.81
C ASN A 169 9.93 -4.69 13.48
N SER A 170 9.80 -3.58 12.75
CA SER A 170 10.24 -2.22 13.12
C SER A 170 9.82 -1.81 14.55
N ARG A 171 10.79 -1.35 15.34
CA ARG A 171 10.65 -0.82 16.71
C ARG A 171 11.84 0.08 17.06
N PHE A 172 11.62 1.12 17.86
CA PHE A 172 12.69 1.97 18.41
C PHE A 172 13.21 1.52 19.78
N TYR A 173 12.39 0.79 20.53
CA TYR A 173 12.61 0.31 21.90
C TYR A 173 12.06 -1.12 22.07
N ASN A 174 12.47 -1.83 23.12
CA ASN A 174 11.98 -3.16 23.50
C ASN A 174 12.04 -4.19 22.34
N TYR A 175 13.23 -4.37 21.77
CA TYR A 175 13.48 -5.22 20.60
C TYR A 175 14.62 -6.24 20.85
N THR A 176 15.04 -6.90 19.77
CA THR A 176 16.16 -7.84 19.78
C THR A 176 16.93 -7.66 18.47
N LEU A 177 18.26 -7.52 18.56
CA LEU A 177 19.17 -7.53 17.42
C LEU A 177 19.73 -8.92 17.22
N CYS A 178 20.12 -9.24 16.00
CA CYS A 178 21.03 -10.32 15.69
C CYS A 178 22.39 -9.71 15.33
N ARG A 179 23.37 -9.78 16.25
CA ARG A 179 24.75 -9.37 16.04
C ARG A 179 25.59 -10.59 15.65
N ASN A 180 26.02 -10.65 14.39
CA ASN A 180 26.84 -11.73 13.83
C ASN A 180 26.36 -13.16 14.19
N GLY A 181 25.04 -13.36 14.27
CA GLY A 181 24.38 -14.64 14.61
C GLY A 181 23.94 -14.78 16.06
N VAL A 182 24.51 -14.01 17.00
CA VAL A 182 24.09 -13.93 18.40
C VAL A 182 22.85 -13.04 18.53
N ARG A 183 21.92 -13.33 19.45
CA ARG A 183 20.73 -12.49 19.69
C ARG A 183 20.86 -11.66 20.96
N GLU A 184 20.89 -10.35 20.80
CA GLU A 184 21.03 -9.35 21.86
C GLU A 184 19.67 -8.70 22.14
N LYS A 185 19.23 -8.64 23.39
CA LYS A 185 17.93 -8.07 23.77
C LYS A 185 18.10 -6.69 24.39
N HIS A 186 17.43 -5.71 23.80
CA HIS A 186 17.42 -4.31 24.26
C HIS A 186 16.15 -4.00 25.05
N SER A 187 16.23 -3.04 25.97
CA SER A 187 15.14 -2.60 26.85
C SER A 187 14.49 -1.30 26.35
N GLY A 188 14.10 -0.40 27.26
CA GLY A 188 13.49 0.90 26.97
C GLY A 188 14.35 2.10 27.38
N ASP A 189 15.59 1.90 27.83
CA ASP A 189 16.48 2.99 28.24
C ASP A 189 17.05 3.71 27.01
N TYR A 190 16.55 4.91 26.72
CA TYR A 190 17.01 5.74 25.60
C TYR A 190 18.54 5.89 25.54
N SER A 191 19.23 6.00 26.69
CA SER A 191 20.68 6.23 26.73
C SER A 191 21.52 5.05 26.21
N LYS A 192 20.91 3.87 26.04
CA LYS A 192 21.59 2.62 25.64
C LYS A 192 20.89 1.87 24.51
N ASP A 193 19.57 1.94 24.46
CA ASP A 193 18.70 1.05 23.67
C ASP A 193 17.99 1.73 22.50
N TYR A 194 18.16 3.03 22.24
CA TYR A 194 17.48 3.67 21.11
C TYR A 194 18.07 3.25 19.77
N LEU A 195 17.30 2.50 18.98
CA LEU A 195 17.82 1.75 17.82
C LEU A 195 18.55 2.61 16.78
N THR A 196 18.09 3.84 16.53
CA THR A 196 18.71 4.74 15.54
C THR A 196 20.14 5.13 15.93
N ASP A 197 20.40 5.37 17.21
CA ASP A 197 21.75 5.69 17.68
C ASP A 197 22.67 4.45 17.71
N ILE A 198 22.16 3.26 18.05
CA ILE A 198 22.95 2.02 17.94
C ILE A 198 23.38 1.77 16.49
N ILE A 199 22.44 1.81 15.53
CA ILE A 199 22.72 1.67 14.09
C ILE A 199 23.81 2.66 13.64
N THR A 200 23.68 3.91 14.08
CA THR A 200 24.63 4.99 13.73
C THR A 200 26.02 4.71 14.31
N ASN A 201 26.11 4.49 15.62
CA ASN A 201 27.37 4.34 16.34
C ASN A 201 28.11 3.06 15.90
N ASP A 202 27.41 1.95 15.73
CA ASP A 202 28.00 0.68 15.28
C ASP A 202 28.54 0.80 13.85
N SER A 203 27.83 1.48 12.94
CA SER A 203 28.30 1.70 11.56
C SER A 203 29.55 2.60 11.50
N ILE A 204 29.60 3.66 12.31
CA ILE A 204 30.76 4.56 12.44
C ILE A 204 31.97 3.82 13.03
N ASN A 205 31.74 3.01 14.07
CA ASN A 205 32.77 2.18 14.69
C ASN A 205 33.29 1.14 13.69
N TYR A 206 32.41 0.46 12.96
CA TYR A 206 32.78 -0.49 11.92
C TYR A 206 33.59 0.18 10.80
N PHE A 207 33.18 1.35 10.29
CA PHE A 207 33.89 2.03 9.21
C PHE A 207 35.31 2.44 9.64
N ARG A 208 35.43 3.11 10.80
CA ARG A 208 36.73 3.51 11.39
C ARG A 208 37.63 2.30 11.64
N MET A 209 37.11 1.22 12.23
CA MET A 209 37.84 -0.03 12.46
C MET A 209 38.26 -0.71 11.15
N SER A 210 37.36 -0.77 10.17
CA SER A 210 37.56 -1.37 8.86
C SER A 210 38.69 -0.66 8.09
N LYS A 211 38.69 0.67 8.08
CA LYS A 211 39.74 1.48 7.45
C LYS A 211 41.07 1.42 8.22
N ARG A 212 41.04 1.36 9.55
CA ARG A 212 42.26 1.16 10.36
C ARG A 212 42.94 -0.19 10.12
N MET A 213 42.17 -1.28 9.96
CA MET A 213 42.72 -2.61 9.69
C MET A 213 43.01 -2.89 8.21
N TYR A 214 42.25 -2.30 7.29
CA TYR A 214 42.34 -2.58 5.85
C TYR A 214 42.21 -1.29 5.01
N PRO A 215 43.18 -0.35 5.06
CA PRO A 215 43.04 0.97 4.43
C PRO A 215 42.63 0.92 2.94
N HIS A 216 43.21 0.00 2.19
CA HIS A 216 42.99 -0.15 0.74
C HIS A 216 41.77 -1.04 0.37
N ARG A 217 41.03 -1.60 1.33
CA ARG A 217 39.80 -2.33 1.02
C ARG A 217 38.59 -1.38 1.08
N PRO A 218 37.75 -1.33 0.04
CA PRO A 218 36.56 -0.50 0.06
C PRO A 218 35.51 -1.09 1.01
N VAL A 219 34.75 -0.21 1.67
CA VAL A 219 33.63 -0.57 2.54
C VAL A 219 32.32 -0.46 1.75
N MET A 220 31.42 -1.42 1.92
CA MET A 220 30.01 -1.26 1.57
C MET A 220 29.19 -1.42 2.85
N MET A 221 28.40 -0.43 3.24
CA MET A 221 27.50 -0.59 4.39
C MET A 221 26.08 -0.09 4.11
N VAL A 222 25.10 -0.83 4.65
CA VAL A 222 23.69 -0.44 4.63
C VAL A 222 23.25 -0.06 6.04
N LEU A 223 22.75 1.16 6.20
CA LEU A 223 22.08 1.62 7.41
C LEU A 223 20.59 1.67 7.14
N SER A 224 19.88 0.60 7.47
CA SER A 224 18.43 0.55 7.36
C SER A 224 17.76 0.96 8.66
N HIS A 225 17.56 2.27 8.84
CA HIS A 225 16.79 2.82 9.94
C HIS A 225 15.33 2.34 9.89
N VAL A 226 14.66 2.38 11.05
CA VAL A 226 13.23 2.07 11.20
C VAL A 226 12.33 3.30 11.16
N ALA A 227 12.89 4.51 11.17
CA ALA A 227 12.11 5.73 11.06
C ALA A 227 11.66 5.96 9.60
N PRO A 228 10.46 6.52 9.37
CA PRO A 228 9.40 6.86 10.33
C PRO A 228 8.27 5.79 10.48
N HIS A 229 8.58 4.50 10.41
CA HIS A 229 7.62 3.40 10.61
C HIS A 229 7.19 3.28 12.09
N GLY A 230 5.91 3.01 12.34
CA GLY A 230 5.36 2.88 13.70
C GLY A 230 5.74 1.61 14.47
N PRO A 231 5.65 1.60 15.82
CA PRO A 231 5.23 2.71 16.68
C PRO A 231 6.20 3.88 16.67
N GLU A 232 5.66 5.08 16.53
CA GLU A 232 6.40 6.30 16.21
C GLU A 232 6.99 6.92 17.50
N ASP A 233 7.86 6.16 18.18
CA ASP A 233 8.50 6.50 19.46
C ASP A 233 9.86 7.18 19.23
N SER A 234 9.90 8.52 19.32
CA SER A 234 11.13 9.30 19.07
C SER A 234 12.13 9.26 20.22
N ALA A 235 13.32 9.82 19.97
CA ALA A 235 14.23 10.21 21.04
C ALA A 235 13.58 11.29 21.95
N PRO A 236 13.84 11.30 23.28
CA PRO A 236 13.19 12.22 24.22
C PRO A 236 13.39 13.70 23.90
N GLN A 237 14.58 14.10 23.44
CA GLN A 237 14.90 15.50 23.06
C GLN A 237 14.09 16.02 21.87
N TYR A 238 13.43 15.14 21.11
CA TYR A 238 12.59 15.50 19.97
C TYR A 238 11.08 15.37 20.24
N SER A 239 10.67 14.90 21.43
CA SER A 239 9.26 14.73 21.82
C SER A 239 8.38 15.98 21.72
N THR A 240 8.98 17.18 21.78
CA THR A 240 8.31 18.49 21.68
C THR A 240 8.40 19.13 20.28
N ALA A 241 9.17 18.57 19.35
CA ALA A 241 9.40 19.17 18.04
C ALA A 241 8.15 19.13 17.13
N PHE A 242 8.07 20.05 16.17
CA PHE A 242 6.97 20.21 15.20
C PHE A 242 5.55 20.31 15.82
N PRO A 243 5.29 21.21 16.80
CA PRO A 243 3.95 21.38 17.38
C PRO A 243 2.89 21.67 16.31
N ASN A 244 3.20 22.52 15.32
CA ASN A 244 2.27 22.96 14.28
C ASN A 244 2.46 22.18 12.95
N ALA A 245 2.77 20.88 13.02
CA ALA A 245 2.89 19.99 11.87
C ALA A 245 1.58 19.89 11.07
N SER A 246 1.59 20.38 9.82
CA SER A 246 0.40 20.45 8.95
C SER A 246 0.67 20.03 7.50
N GLN A 247 1.92 19.76 7.12
CA GLN A 247 2.37 19.43 5.76
C GLN A 247 1.55 18.32 5.07
N HIS A 248 1.12 17.31 5.83
CA HIS A 248 0.29 16.21 5.34
C HIS A 248 -1.16 16.59 4.95
N ILE A 249 -1.61 17.82 5.24
CA ILE A 249 -2.95 18.32 4.89
C ILE A 249 -2.90 18.86 3.45
N THR A 250 -2.84 17.94 2.49
CA THR A 250 -2.91 18.22 1.04
C THR A 250 -4.36 18.22 0.55
N PRO A 251 -4.68 18.66 -0.69
CA PRO A 251 -6.06 18.61 -1.21
C PRO A 251 -6.71 17.22 -1.26
N SER A 252 -5.93 16.13 -1.17
CA SER A 252 -6.46 14.76 -1.05
C SER A 252 -6.69 14.32 0.41
N TYR A 253 -6.22 15.08 1.41
CA TYR A 253 -6.46 14.81 2.83
C TYR A 253 -7.95 14.90 3.14
N ASN A 254 -8.49 13.83 3.74
CA ASN A 254 -9.90 13.65 4.05
C ASN A 254 -10.87 13.71 2.83
N TYR A 255 -10.36 13.62 1.60
CA TYR A 255 -11.19 13.60 0.39
C TYR A 255 -11.90 12.25 0.26
N ALA A 256 -13.09 12.11 0.84
CA ALA A 256 -13.85 10.85 0.89
C ALA A 256 -15.36 11.08 1.07
N PRO A 257 -16.24 10.20 0.54
CA PRO A 257 -15.95 8.94 -0.16
C PRO A 257 -15.57 9.11 -1.63
N ASN A 258 -14.80 8.16 -2.17
CA ASN A 258 -14.29 8.21 -3.55
C ASN A 258 -15.02 7.17 -4.41
N LEU A 259 -16.17 7.53 -4.99
CA LEU A 259 -16.98 6.62 -5.80
C LEU A 259 -16.33 6.28 -7.16
N ASP A 260 -15.44 7.14 -7.64
CA ASP A 260 -14.68 7.06 -8.90
C ASP A 260 -13.40 6.22 -8.81
N LYS A 261 -12.98 5.81 -7.60
CA LYS A 261 -11.74 5.07 -7.34
C LYS A 261 -12.01 3.60 -6.98
N HIS A 262 -10.96 2.82 -6.77
CA HIS A 262 -11.02 1.39 -6.46
C HIS A 262 -11.79 1.09 -5.17
N TRP A 263 -12.32 -0.14 -5.09
CA TRP A 263 -13.32 -0.57 -4.09
C TRP A 263 -13.07 -0.14 -2.64
N ILE A 264 -11.81 -0.12 -2.16
CA ILE A 264 -11.48 0.30 -0.78
C ILE A 264 -11.97 1.73 -0.54
N LEU A 265 -11.65 2.67 -1.44
CA LEU A 265 -11.94 4.10 -1.27
C LEU A 265 -13.42 4.46 -1.49
N ARG A 266 -14.21 3.52 -2.03
CA ARG A 266 -15.69 3.61 -2.05
C ARG A 266 -16.30 3.28 -0.69
N TYR A 267 -15.65 2.44 0.11
CA TYR A 267 -16.06 2.09 1.48
C TYR A 267 -15.42 3.00 2.54
N THR A 268 -14.30 3.65 2.22
CA THR A 268 -13.71 4.71 3.06
C THR A 268 -14.60 5.95 2.99
N GLY A 269 -15.33 6.23 4.06
CA GLY A 269 -16.01 7.52 4.28
C GLY A 269 -15.07 8.58 4.88
N ALA A 270 -15.59 9.79 5.05
CA ALA A 270 -14.87 10.89 5.69
C ALA A 270 -14.37 10.52 7.11
N MET A 271 -13.21 11.07 7.46
CA MET A 271 -12.57 10.88 8.76
C MET A 271 -13.36 11.55 9.88
N LYS A 272 -13.50 10.83 11.00
CA LYS A 272 -14.04 11.37 12.25
C LYS A 272 -13.04 12.38 12.86
N PRO A 273 -13.48 13.35 13.69
CA PRO A 273 -12.57 14.30 14.35
C PRO A 273 -11.42 13.63 15.13
N VAL A 274 -11.69 12.48 15.76
CA VAL A 274 -10.67 11.65 16.45
C VAL A 274 -9.60 11.10 15.49
N HIS A 275 -9.96 10.75 14.26
CA HIS A 275 -9.00 10.35 13.23
C HIS A 275 -8.15 11.55 12.77
N MET A 276 -8.75 12.75 12.65
CA MET A 276 -8.03 13.97 12.25
C MET A 276 -7.00 14.40 13.30
N GLN A 277 -7.38 14.38 14.58
CA GLN A 277 -6.43 14.65 15.67
C GLN A 277 -5.33 13.59 15.75
N PHE A 278 -5.67 12.32 15.53
CA PHE A 278 -4.68 11.25 15.41
C PHE A 278 -3.71 11.46 14.23
N THR A 279 -4.19 11.85 13.03
CA THR A 279 -3.32 12.10 11.87
C THR A 279 -2.33 13.24 12.11
N ASN A 280 -2.78 14.35 12.70
CA ASN A 280 -1.93 15.48 13.05
C ASN A 280 -0.83 15.05 14.05
N MET A 281 -1.21 14.29 15.08
CA MET A 281 -0.28 13.78 16.10
C MET A 281 0.70 12.74 15.52
N LEU A 282 0.23 11.88 14.63
CA LEU A 282 1.05 10.90 13.92
C LEU A 282 2.09 11.57 13.03
N GLN A 283 1.70 12.58 12.23
CA GLN A 283 2.64 13.27 11.35
C GLN A 283 3.73 14.01 12.14
N ARG A 284 3.35 14.65 13.26
CA ARG A 284 4.33 15.20 14.22
C ARG A 284 5.32 14.12 14.65
N ARG A 285 4.85 13.00 15.21
CA ARG A 285 5.70 11.95 15.77
C ARG A 285 6.58 11.26 14.72
N ARG A 286 6.10 11.08 13.48
CA ARG A 286 6.92 10.64 12.34
C ARG A 286 8.11 11.57 12.12
N MET A 287 7.88 12.87 11.99
CA MET A 287 8.95 13.86 11.83
C MET A 287 9.90 13.93 13.04
N GLN A 288 9.41 13.71 14.26
CA GLN A 288 10.25 13.62 15.47
C GLN A 288 11.20 12.41 15.44
N THR A 289 10.78 11.26 14.88
CA THR A 289 11.69 10.10 14.69
C THR A 289 12.73 10.32 13.58
N LEU A 290 12.42 11.15 12.58
CA LEU A 290 13.34 11.50 11.49
C LEU A 290 14.51 12.39 11.94
N LEU A 291 14.33 13.25 12.95
CA LEU A 291 15.41 14.08 13.48
C LEU A 291 16.62 13.25 13.97
N SER A 292 16.38 12.06 14.53
CA SER A 292 17.46 11.14 14.89
C SER A 292 18.21 10.55 13.69
N VAL A 293 17.57 10.46 12.52
CA VAL A 293 18.23 10.08 11.26
C VAL A 293 18.96 11.29 10.65
N ASP A 294 18.48 12.51 10.91
CA ASP A 294 19.14 13.75 10.50
C ASP A 294 20.48 13.95 11.24
N ASP A 295 20.50 13.64 12.55
CA ASP A 295 21.74 13.51 13.33
C ASP A 295 22.63 12.37 12.83
N SER A 296 22.05 11.24 12.40
CA SER A 296 22.81 10.11 11.87
C SER A 296 23.59 10.50 10.61
N MET A 297 22.94 11.18 9.68
CA MET A 297 23.56 11.70 8.45
C MET A 297 24.68 12.71 8.76
N GLU A 298 24.51 13.59 9.74
CA GLU A 298 25.55 14.53 10.19
C GLU A 298 26.74 13.80 10.83
N LYS A 299 26.50 12.84 11.74
CA LYS A 299 27.54 12.01 12.38
C LYS A 299 28.34 11.20 11.33
N LEU A 300 27.67 10.63 10.33
CA LEU A 300 28.29 9.89 9.23
C LEU A 300 29.11 10.79 8.30
N TYR A 301 28.58 11.97 7.95
CA TYR A 301 29.26 12.96 7.13
C TYR A 301 30.55 13.44 7.80
N ASN A 302 30.47 13.79 9.09
CA ASN A 302 31.62 14.24 9.87
C ASN A 302 32.66 13.12 9.99
N MET A 303 32.25 11.87 10.26
CA MET A 303 33.16 10.71 10.28
C MET A 303 33.92 10.52 8.96
N LEU A 304 33.26 10.71 7.80
CA LEU A 304 33.90 10.62 6.49
C LEU A 304 34.85 11.80 6.20
N ALA A 305 34.54 13.00 6.70
CA ALA A 305 35.42 14.16 6.60
C ALA A 305 36.67 13.99 7.49
N GLU A 306 36.48 13.59 8.75
CA GLU A 306 37.56 13.29 9.71
C GLU A 306 38.51 12.19 9.22
N THR A 307 37.99 11.15 8.56
CA THR A 307 38.78 10.04 8.03
C THR A 307 39.38 10.32 6.65
N GLY A 308 39.03 11.44 6.01
CA GLY A 308 39.49 11.79 4.65
C GLY A 308 38.90 10.93 3.54
N GLU A 309 37.90 10.09 3.82
CA GLU A 309 37.28 9.16 2.86
C GLU A 309 36.06 9.76 2.14
N LEU A 310 35.62 10.98 2.49
CA LEU A 310 34.43 11.63 1.93
C LEU A 310 34.44 11.72 0.39
N ASP A 311 35.56 12.14 -0.22
CA ASP A 311 35.71 12.25 -1.67
C ASP A 311 35.74 10.88 -2.38
N ASN A 312 36.00 9.80 -1.63
CA ASN A 312 36.12 8.42 -2.10
C ASN A 312 34.89 7.57 -1.73
N THR A 313 33.79 8.19 -1.30
CA THR A 313 32.61 7.48 -0.78
C THR A 313 31.34 7.92 -1.47
N TYR A 314 30.60 6.97 -2.05
CA TYR A 314 29.22 7.19 -2.44
C TYR A 314 28.31 7.11 -1.21
N LEU A 315 27.64 8.21 -0.90
CA LEU A 315 26.51 8.30 0.03
C LEU A 315 25.22 8.26 -0.79
N ILE A 316 24.34 7.31 -0.53
CA ILE A 316 23.01 7.18 -1.15
C ILE A 316 21.98 7.23 -0.04
N TYR A 317 21.02 8.15 -0.12
CA TYR A 317 19.91 8.28 0.84
C TYR A 317 18.58 8.04 0.13
N THR A 318 17.78 7.09 0.62
CA THR A 318 16.47 6.72 0.04
C THR A 318 15.52 6.12 1.09
N SER A 319 14.23 5.98 0.75
CA SER A 319 13.29 5.12 1.50
C SER A 319 12.98 3.81 0.78
N ASP A 320 12.31 2.87 1.47
CA ASP A 320 11.78 1.65 0.85
C ASP A 320 10.44 1.87 0.14
N HIS A 321 9.57 2.75 0.66
CA HIS A 321 8.41 3.33 -0.02
C HIS A 321 7.84 4.52 0.79
N GLY A 322 6.86 5.23 0.21
CA GLY A 322 6.13 6.32 0.85
C GLY A 322 5.09 5.86 1.89
N TYR A 323 4.17 6.75 2.25
CA TYR A 323 3.16 6.51 3.30
C TYR A 323 1.98 7.48 3.19
N HIS A 324 0.80 7.10 3.71
CA HIS A 324 -0.36 7.97 3.82
C HIS A 324 -0.91 8.16 5.22
N ILE A 325 -1.41 9.37 5.46
CA ILE A 325 -1.88 9.92 6.72
C ILE A 325 -3.11 10.79 6.44
N GLY A 326 -4.26 10.15 6.21
CA GLY A 326 -5.54 10.81 5.96
C GLY A 326 -5.89 11.05 4.49
N GLN A 327 -4.98 10.81 3.54
CA GLN A 327 -5.24 10.92 2.10
C GLN A 327 -6.39 9.97 1.69
N PHE A 328 -7.34 10.46 0.91
CA PHE A 328 -8.58 9.78 0.54
C PHE A 328 -9.38 9.19 1.72
N GLY A 329 -9.24 9.79 2.92
CA GLY A 329 -9.84 9.31 4.17
C GLY A 329 -9.10 8.14 4.85
N LEU A 330 -7.97 7.69 4.29
CA LEU A 330 -7.17 6.59 4.84
C LEU A 330 -6.34 7.04 6.06
N VAL A 331 -6.92 6.89 7.25
CA VAL A 331 -6.36 7.38 8.54
C VAL A 331 -4.85 7.16 8.72
N LYS A 332 -4.34 5.93 8.53
CA LYS A 332 -2.91 5.71 8.25
C LYS A 332 -2.67 4.41 7.47
N GLY A 333 -1.60 4.37 6.70
CA GLY A 333 -1.20 3.15 6.02
C GLY A 333 -0.23 3.36 4.86
N LYS A 334 -0.21 2.35 4.01
CA LYS A 334 0.60 2.23 2.80
C LYS A 334 -0.15 1.33 1.81
N SER A 335 0.54 0.88 0.76
CA SER A 335 0.05 -0.12 -0.20
C SER A 335 -0.97 0.35 -1.26
N MET A 336 -1.12 1.65 -1.49
CA MET A 336 -1.94 2.24 -2.56
C MET A 336 -1.05 2.74 -3.73
N PRO A 337 -1.58 2.87 -4.96
CA PRO A 337 -0.74 3.18 -6.13
C PRO A 337 -0.34 4.66 -6.28
N TYR A 338 -0.88 5.55 -5.43
CA TYR A 338 -0.75 7.00 -5.53
C TYR A 338 0.64 7.52 -5.14
N GLU A 339 1.03 8.70 -5.64
CA GLU A 339 2.38 9.28 -5.47
C GLU A 339 2.85 9.32 -4.00
N PHE A 340 1.95 9.57 -3.04
CA PHE A 340 2.30 9.61 -1.61
C PHE A 340 2.81 8.26 -1.04
N ASP A 341 2.38 7.14 -1.62
CA ASP A 341 2.80 5.79 -1.23
C ASP A 341 3.96 5.28 -2.10
N ILE A 342 4.08 5.72 -3.35
CA ILE A 342 5.08 5.21 -4.31
C ILE A 342 6.32 6.09 -4.47
N ARG A 343 6.22 7.42 -4.32
CA ARG A 343 7.34 8.34 -4.52
C ARG A 343 8.16 8.46 -3.23
N VAL A 344 9.48 8.43 -3.36
CA VAL A 344 10.42 8.41 -2.23
C VAL A 344 11.47 9.51 -2.37
N PRO A 345 12.06 10.01 -1.26
CA PRO A 345 13.29 10.78 -1.34
C PRO A 345 14.40 9.93 -1.96
N PHE A 346 15.24 10.53 -2.81
CA PHE A 346 16.41 9.85 -3.38
C PHE A 346 17.53 10.86 -3.68
N TYR A 347 18.64 10.74 -2.97
CA TYR A 347 19.79 11.63 -3.08
C TYR A 347 21.09 10.84 -3.18
N VAL A 348 22.02 11.28 -4.03
CA VAL A 348 23.34 10.67 -4.19
C VAL A 348 24.43 11.73 -4.07
N ARG A 349 25.47 11.45 -3.29
CA ARG A 349 26.70 12.23 -3.18
C ARG A 349 27.89 11.30 -3.35
N GLY A 350 28.98 11.73 -3.98
CA GLY A 350 30.20 10.94 -4.08
C GLY A 350 31.12 11.36 -5.24
N PRO A 351 32.14 10.56 -5.57
CA PRO A 351 33.04 10.86 -6.68
C PRO A 351 32.30 10.95 -8.02
N ASN A 352 32.66 11.94 -8.84
CA ASN A 352 32.06 12.25 -10.15
C ASN A 352 30.54 12.59 -10.14
N VAL A 353 29.95 12.87 -8.97
CA VAL A 353 28.56 13.33 -8.86
C VAL A 353 28.51 14.86 -8.87
N GLU A 354 27.58 15.45 -9.65
CA GLU A 354 27.34 16.89 -9.65
C GLU A 354 26.70 17.36 -8.33
N GLN A 355 27.09 18.54 -7.86
CA GLN A 355 26.69 19.10 -6.57
C GLN A 355 25.67 20.22 -6.75
N GLY A 356 24.57 20.21 -6.00
CA GLY A 356 23.51 21.23 -6.13
C GLY A 356 22.55 21.00 -7.30
N VAL A 357 22.59 19.82 -7.94
CA VAL A 357 21.85 19.51 -9.17
C VAL A 357 20.62 18.67 -8.87
N ILE A 358 19.50 19.01 -9.54
CA ILE A 358 18.27 18.21 -9.52
C ILE A 358 18.19 17.45 -10.85
N ASN A 359 18.08 16.13 -10.78
CA ASN A 359 18.01 15.24 -11.93
C ASN A 359 16.57 14.72 -12.11
N PRO A 360 15.89 15.00 -13.25
CA PRO A 360 14.49 14.63 -13.46
C PRO A 360 14.29 13.21 -14.02
N HIS A 361 15.35 12.43 -14.25
CA HIS A 361 15.23 11.06 -14.77
C HIS A 361 14.60 10.11 -13.74
N ILE A 362 13.81 9.15 -14.22
CA ILE A 362 13.07 8.19 -13.37
C ILE A 362 14.04 7.18 -12.73
N VAL A 363 14.12 7.16 -11.40
CA VAL A 363 14.91 6.19 -10.62
C VAL A 363 14.00 5.29 -9.81
N LEU A 364 14.31 3.98 -9.76
CA LEU A 364 13.49 2.99 -9.08
C LEU A 364 14.25 2.25 -7.98
N ASN A 365 13.53 1.74 -6.98
CA ASN A 365 14.09 0.85 -5.96
C ASN A 365 14.83 -0.39 -6.55
N VAL A 366 14.43 -0.89 -7.72
CA VAL A 366 15.12 -1.96 -8.47
C VAL A 366 16.46 -1.54 -9.09
N ASP A 367 16.72 -0.24 -9.26
CA ASP A 367 17.96 0.27 -9.84
C ASP A 367 19.13 0.31 -8.84
N LEU A 368 18.83 0.20 -7.53
CA LEU A 368 19.84 0.24 -6.48
C LEU A 368 20.84 -0.91 -6.62
N ALA A 369 20.39 -2.17 -6.66
CA ALA A 369 21.27 -3.32 -6.82
C ALA A 369 22.24 -3.21 -8.02
N PRO A 370 21.79 -2.98 -9.28
CA PRO A 370 22.71 -2.82 -10.41
C PRO A 370 23.60 -1.58 -10.31
N THR A 371 23.12 -0.47 -9.72
CA THR A 371 23.96 0.73 -9.50
C THR A 371 25.08 0.47 -8.50
N LEU A 372 24.81 -0.25 -7.41
CA LEU A 372 25.79 -0.60 -6.38
C LEU A 372 26.90 -1.50 -6.94
N LEU A 373 26.60 -2.36 -7.93
CA LEU A 373 27.59 -3.18 -8.63
C LEU A 373 28.41 -2.35 -9.63
N ASP A 374 27.78 -1.47 -10.40
CA ASP A 374 28.45 -0.58 -11.36
C ASP A 374 29.43 0.38 -10.66
N MET A 375 29.01 0.98 -9.52
CA MET A 375 29.86 1.81 -8.65
C MET A 375 31.08 1.06 -8.08
N ALA A 376 31.00 -0.27 -7.97
CA ALA A 376 32.08 -1.13 -7.49
C ALA A 376 32.97 -1.68 -8.62
N GLY A 377 32.61 -1.47 -9.89
CA GLY A 377 33.25 -2.11 -11.03
C GLY A 377 33.04 -3.62 -11.03
N VAL A 378 31.81 -4.07 -10.79
CA VAL A 378 31.37 -5.48 -10.79
C VAL A 378 30.30 -5.67 -11.86
N ASP A 379 30.43 -6.72 -12.67
CA ASP A 379 29.47 -7.03 -13.74
C ASP A 379 28.05 -7.21 -13.19
N ILE A 380 27.09 -6.53 -13.82
CA ILE A 380 25.67 -6.59 -13.44
C ILE A 380 25.06 -7.90 -13.99
N PRO A 381 24.50 -8.78 -13.13
CA PRO A 381 23.82 -9.99 -13.60
C PRO A 381 22.65 -9.66 -14.52
N ALA A 382 22.59 -10.31 -15.70
CA ALA A 382 21.55 -10.08 -16.71
C ALA A 382 20.11 -10.40 -16.24
N GLU A 383 19.98 -11.08 -15.10
CA GLU A 383 18.72 -11.37 -14.42
C GLU A 383 18.20 -10.23 -13.52
N MET A 384 18.97 -9.17 -13.27
CA MET A 384 18.45 -7.96 -12.62
C MET A 384 17.57 -7.18 -13.60
N ASP A 385 16.40 -6.73 -13.15
CA ASP A 385 15.42 -5.99 -13.96
C ASP A 385 15.71 -4.49 -14.03
N GLY A 386 16.39 -3.92 -13.03
CA GLY A 386 16.79 -2.51 -12.97
C GLY A 386 17.87 -2.10 -13.99
N LYS A 387 18.23 -0.80 -13.97
CA LYS A 387 19.27 -0.19 -14.82
C LYS A 387 20.16 0.70 -13.94
N SER A 388 21.48 0.58 -14.04
CA SER A 388 22.40 1.41 -13.25
C SER A 388 22.22 2.90 -13.57
N ILE A 389 22.05 3.72 -12.53
CA ILE A 389 21.92 5.18 -12.64
C ILE A 389 23.27 5.90 -12.72
N LEU A 390 24.41 5.19 -12.66
CA LEU A 390 25.75 5.82 -12.63
C LEU A 390 25.98 6.71 -13.85
N LYS A 391 25.44 6.34 -15.02
CA LYS A 391 25.51 7.12 -16.27
C LYS A 391 24.67 8.41 -16.23
N LEU A 392 23.69 8.51 -15.33
CA LEU A 392 22.90 9.72 -15.06
C LEU A 392 23.59 10.68 -14.08
N LEU A 393 24.55 10.17 -13.29
CA LEU A 393 25.36 10.95 -12.34
C LEU A 393 26.61 11.53 -12.99
N ASP A 394 27.19 10.83 -13.97
CA ASP A 394 28.48 11.21 -14.57
C ASP A 394 28.42 12.55 -15.30
N THR A 395 29.32 13.45 -14.90
CA THR A 395 29.58 14.73 -15.55
C THR A 395 29.99 14.53 -17.01
N ASP A 396 29.20 15.06 -17.96
CA ASP A 396 29.57 15.06 -19.38
C ASP A 396 30.70 16.08 -19.66
N ARG A 397 31.91 15.81 -19.14
CA ARG A 397 33.11 16.62 -19.40
C ARG A 397 33.43 16.55 -20.90
N PRO A 398 33.33 17.66 -21.67
CA PRO A 398 33.58 17.62 -23.11
C PRO A 398 35.08 17.54 -23.37
N VAL A 399 35.62 16.31 -23.45
CA VAL A 399 37.04 16.05 -23.78
C VAL A 399 37.41 16.61 -25.15
N ASN A 400 36.43 16.73 -26.07
CA ASN A 400 36.59 17.39 -27.37
C ASN A 400 35.53 18.49 -27.56
N ARG A 401 35.98 19.72 -27.83
CA ARG A 401 35.15 20.93 -28.01
C ARG A 401 34.28 20.93 -29.30
N PHE A 402 34.38 19.87 -30.11
CA PHE A 402 33.82 19.80 -31.47
C PHE A 402 32.70 18.76 -31.66
N GLN A 403 32.20 18.13 -30.58
CA GLN A 403 31.04 17.23 -30.65
C GLN A 403 29.85 17.82 -29.87
N LEU A 404 29.17 18.81 -30.47
CA LEU A 404 27.96 19.44 -29.92
C LEU A 404 26.67 18.58 -30.04
N ASN A 405 26.78 17.33 -30.49
CA ASN A 405 25.66 16.39 -30.51
C ASN A 405 25.37 15.88 -29.09
N ARG A 406 24.57 16.66 -28.34
CA ARG A 406 23.85 16.22 -27.13
C ARG A 406 22.87 15.08 -27.48
N LYS A 407 23.37 13.85 -27.63
CA LYS A 407 22.52 12.66 -27.59
C LYS A 407 21.94 12.55 -26.19
N SER A 408 20.62 12.73 -26.06
CA SER A 408 19.90 12.48 -24.81
C SER A 408 20.27 11.09 -24.27
N LYS A 409 20.64 11.00 -22.99
CA LYS A 409 21.06 9.75 -22.34
C LYS A 409 19.87 8.80 -22.29
N THR A 410 19.82 7.81 -23.18
CA THR A 410 18.62 6.99 -23.42
C THR A 410 18.17 6.25 -22.16
N TRP A 411 17.09 6.77 -21.56
CA TRP A 411 16.53 6.33 -20.30
C TRP A 411 15.04 6.00 -20.42
N ARG A 412 14.49 5.30 -19.42
CA ARG A 412 13.07 4.97 -19.37
C ARG A 412 12.25 6.22 -19.05
N ASP A 413 11.10 6.33 -19.71
CA ASP A 413 10.04 7.30 -19.43
C ASP A 413 8.81 6.65 -18.77
N SER A 414 8.70 5.32 -18.78
CA SER A 414 7.61 4.58 -18.16
C SER A 414 8.13 3.44 -17.30
N PHE A 415 7.38 3.07 -16.26
CA PHE A 415 7.69 1.91 -15.41
C PHE A 415 6.44 1.30 -14.77
N LEU A 416 6.61 0.07 -14.27
CA LEU A 416 5.60 -0.68 -13.52
C LEU A 416 5.65 -0.33 -12.02
N VAL A 417 4.48 -0.01 -11.46
CA VAL A 417 4.19 -0.21 -10.03
C VAL A 417 3.26 -1.41 -9.91
N GLU A 418 3.55 -2.36 -9.02
CA GLU A 418 2.69 -3.51 -8.81
C GLU A 418 2.47 -3.86 -7.34
N ARG A 419 1.32 -4.49 -7.07
CA ARG A 419 1.01 -4.99 -5.75
C ARG A 419 0.09 -6.21 -5.80
N GLY A 420 0.24 -7.09 -4.82
CA GLY A 420 -0.70 -8.17 -4.53
C GLY A 420 -0.30 -9.46 -5.23
N LYS A 421 -1.23 -10.43 -5.31
CA LYS A 421 -0.93 -11.73 -5.93
C LYS A 421 -1.64 -11.85 -7.27
N PRO A 422 -0.96 -12.28 -8.35
CA PRO A 422 -1.67 -12.63 -9.58
C PRO A 422 -2.75 -13.67 -9.27
N PRO A 423 -4.00 -13.46 -9.71
CA PRO A 423 -5.10 -14.36 -9.36
C PRO A 423 -4.87 -15.74 -9.96
N HIS A 424 -4.62 -16.74 -9.11
CA HIS A 424 -4.65 -18.13 -9.55
C HIS A 424 -6.03 -18.44 -10.16
N LYS A 425 -6.05 -19.00 -11.37
CA LYS A 425 -7.25 -19.65 -11.92
C LYS A 425 -7.73 -20.68 -10.92
N ARG A 426 -8.88 -20.43 -10.28
CA ARG A 426 -9.49 -21.39 -9.36
C ARG A 426 -10.03 -22.57 -10.17
N ALA A 427 -9.76 -23.78 -9.70
CA ALA A 427 -10.36 -24.99 -10.29
C ALA A 427 -11.89 -25.00 -10.09
N ASP A 428 -12.39 -24.42 -9.00
CA ASP A 428 -13.78 -23.98 -8.89
C ASP A 428 -13.99 -22.73 -9.76
N GLY A 429 -14.79 -22.84 -10.82
CA GLY A 429 -15.12 -21.78 -11.78
C GLY A 429 -15.95 -20.60 -11.25
N LYS A 430 -15.68 -20.14 -10.02
CA LYS A 430 -16.13 -18.84 -9.50
C LYS A 430 -15.04 -17.81 -9.77
N GLU A 431 -15.13 -17.21 -10.95
CA GLU A 431 -14.41 -15.99 -11.30
C GLU A 431 -14.68 -14.88 -10.25
N MET A 432 -13.76 -13.93 -10.12
CA MET A 432 -14.04 -12.70 -9.38
C MET A 432 -15.09 -11.91 -10.15
N ALA A 433 -16.09 -11.36 -9.46
CA ALA A 433 -17.05 -10.46 -10.08
C ALA A 433 -16.29 -9.27 -10.68
N GLN A 434 -16.43 -9.07 -11.99
CA GLN A 434 -15.78 -7.96 -12.68
C GLN A 434 -16.44 -6.64 -12.24
N GLU A 435 -15.63 -5.71 -11.74
CA GLU A 435 -16.06 -4.35 -11.41
C GLU A 435 -16.00 -3.50 -12.68
N GLU A 436 -17.15 -3.30 -13.32
CA GLU A 436 -17.24 -2.39 -14.46
C GLU A 436 -16.83 -0.97 -14.05
N ASN A 437 -15.95 -0.37 -14.86
CA ASN A 437 -15.82 1.09 -14.94
C ASN A 437 -17.11 1.64 -15.55
N PHE A 438 -18.12 1.84 -14.71
CA PHE A 438 -19.41 2.35 -15.13
C PHE A 438 -19.28 3.80 -15.61
N LEU A 439 -18.93 3.98 -16.88
CA LEU A 439 -19.27 5.17 -17.65
C LEU A 439 -20.73 5.55 -17.30
N PRO A 440 -21.00 6.80 -16.91
CA PRO A 440 -22.34 7.28 -16.55
C PRO A 440 -23.38 6.84 -17.60
N LYS A 441 -24.61 6.54 -17.16
CA LYS A 441 -25.62 5.94 -18.04
C LYS A 441 -25.83 6.74 -19.34
N TYR A 442 -25.78 8.07 -19.28
CA TYR A 442 -25.88 8.94 -20.46
C TYR A 442 -24.71 8.74 -21.44
N GLN A 443 -23.49 8.52 -20.92
CA GLN A 443 -22.25 8.40 -21.67
C GLN A 443 -22.17 7.02 -22.34
N ARG A 444 -22.53 5.94 -21.63
CA ARG A 444 -22.73 4.61 -22.26
C ARG A 444 -23.79 4.61 -23.35
N VAL A 445 -24.87 5.37 -23.18
CA VAL A 445 -25.86 5.53 -24.24
C VAL A 445 -25.26 6.29 -25.42
N LYS A 446 -24.55 7.42 -25.20
CA LYS A 446 -23.87 8.18 -26.25
C LYS A 446 -22.90 7.30 -27.06
N ASP A 447 -22.04 6.52 -26.40
CA ASP A 447 -21.12 5.56 -27.01
C ASP A 447 -21.83 4.49 -27.86
N LEU A 448 -22.99 4.00 -27.42
CA LEU A 448 -23.78 3.05 -28.20
C LEU A 448 -24.41 3.77 -29.40
N CYS A 449 -24.97 4.97 -29.21
CA CYS A 449 -25.53 5.80 -30.29
C CYS A 449 -24.50 6.29 -31.33
N GLN A 450 -23.20 6.14 -31.09
CA GLN A 450 -22.17 6.40 -32.08
C GLN A 450 -21.92 5.24 -33.05
N LYS A 451 -22.43 4.03 -32.77
CA LYS A 451 -22.33 2.91 -33.69
C LYS A 451 -23.49 2.90 -34.70
N ALA A 452 -23.18 2.57 -35.95
CA ALA A 452 -24.18 2.42 -37.02
C ALA A 452 -25.36 1.49 -36.66
N GLU A 453 -25.11 0.41 -35.89
CA GLU A 453 -26.15 -0.55 -35.45
C GLU A 453 -27.27 0.04 -34.57
N TYR A 454 -27.05 1.23 -33.97
CA TYR A 454 -28.04 1.95 -33.16
C TYR A 454 -28.46 3.30 -33.76
N GLN A 455 -27.76 3.80 -34.78
CA GLN A 455 -28.08 5.07 -35.44
C GLN A 455 -29.24 4.96 -36.43
N THR A 456 -29.38 3.83 -37.12
CA THR A 456 -30.56 3.59 -37.96
C THR A 456 -31.80 3.51 -37.09
N SER A 457 -32.86 4.23 -37.46
CA SER A 457 -34.21 3.94 -36.96
C SER A 457 -34.55 2.47 -37.21
N CYS A 458 -35.39 1.85 -36.38
CA CYS A 458 -35.67 0.40 -36.36
C CYS A 458 -36.18 -0.19 -37.69
N GLN A 459 -35.27 -0.39 -38.65
CA GLN A 459 -35.55 -0.74 -40.05
C GLN A 459 -34.75 -1.97 -40.50
N GLN A 460 -33.60 -2.25 -39.89
CA GLN A 460 -32.79 -3.40 -40.31
C GLN A 460 -33.33 -4.73 -39.73
N PRO A 461 -33.36 -5.82 -40.52
CA PRO A 461 -33.80 -7.13 -40.03
C PRO A 461 -33.01 -7.59 -38.81
N GLY A 462 -33.72 -7.88 -37.71
CA GLY A 462 -33.10 -8.31 -36.44
C GLY A 462 -32.57 -7.19 -35.55
N GLN A 463 -32.68 -5.92 -35.94
CA GLN A 463 -32.30 -4.77 -35.10
C GLN A 463 -33.15 -4.74 -33.81
N LYS A 464 -32.49 -4.69 -32.65
CA LYS A 464 -33.14 -4.80 -31.33
C LYS A 464 -33.37 -3.47 -30.63
N TRP A 465 -32.57 -2.45 -30.95
CA TRP A 465 -32.62 -1.12 -30.33
C TRP A 465 -32.26 -0.05 -31.36
N GLN A 466 -32.81 1.15 -31.16
CA GLN A 466 -32.41 2.39 -31.85
C GLN A 466 -32.07 3.45 -30.79
N CYS A 467 -31.27 4.45 -31.17
CA CYS A 467 -31.12 5.67 -30.39
C CYS A 467 -32.14 6.74 -30.81
N VAL A 468 -32.62 7.49 -29.82
CA VAL A 468 -33.49 8.66 -29.99
C VAL A 468 -33.01 9.73 -29.04
N GLU A 469 -33.04 10.99 -29.46
CA GLU A 469 -32.75 12.13 -28.59
C GLU A 469 -34.05 12.63 -27.94
N ASP A 470 -34.06 12.73 -26.61
CA ASP A 470 -35.16 13.38 -25.89
C ASP A 470 -35.24 14.89 -26.22
N PRO A 471 -36.39 15.55 -26.02
CA PRO A 471 -36.53 17.03 -26.07
C PRO A 471 -35.62 17.84 -25.12
N THR A 472 -34.74 17.19 -24.36
CA THR A 472 -33.76 17.81 -23.45
C THR A 472 -32.30 17.62 -23.90
N GLY A 473 -32.08 17.27 -25.17
CA GLY A 473 -30.73 17.05 -25.74
C GLY A 473 -30.03 15.80 -25.19
N LYS A 474 -30.82 14.80 -24.77
CA LYS A 474 -30.31 13.61 -24.06
C LYS A 474 -30.66 12.34 -24.84
N LEU A 475 -29.63 11.72 -25.40
CA LEU A 475 -29.74 10.43 -26.09
C LEU A 475 -30.25 9.33 -25.16
N ARG A 476 -31.17 8.50 -25.69
CA ARG A 476 -31.76 7.33 -25.04
C ARG A 476 -31.89 6.15 -26.01
N LEU A 477 -31.64 4.94 -25.50
CA LEU A 477 -31.86 3.70 -26.22
C LEU A 477 -33.31 3.24 -26.09
N TYR A 478 -34.01 3.13 -27.22
CA TYR A 478 -35.36 2.61 -27.33
C TYR A 478 -35.36 1.22 -27.97
N LYS A 479 -36.17 0.29 -27.43
CA LYS A 479 -36.26 -1.07 -27.96
C LYS A 479 -37.13 -1.09 -29.23
N CYS A 480 -36.64 -1.72 -30.29
CA CYS A 480 -37.38 -1.86 -31.54
C CYS A 480 -38.65 -2.73 -31.35
N LYS A 481 -39.79 -2.22 -31.83
CA LYS A 481 -41.09 -2.91 -31.79
C LYS A 481 -41.33 -3.72 -33.07
N GLY A 482 -40.80 -4.94 -33.10
CA GLY A 482 -41.38 -6.05 -33.86
C GLY A 482 -41.07 -6.13 -35.36
N MET A 483 -40.01 -6.85 -35.69
CA MET A 483 -39.83 -7.58 -36.97
C MET A 483 -39.44 -9.04 -36.70
N ALA A 484 -40.18 -9.69 -35.80
CA ALA A 484 -39.90 -11.04 -35.30
C ALA A 484 -41.11 -12.00 -35.40
N SER A 485 -42.12 -11.63 -36.20
CA SER A 485 -43.42 -12.33 -36.28
C SER A 485 -43.83 -12.73 -37.70
N LEU A 486 -42.94 -12.61 -38.69
CA LEU A 486 -43.24 -12.84 -40.10
C LEU A 486 -42.43 -13.97 -40.77
N PHE A 487 -41.39 -14.51 -40.13
CA PHE A 487 -40.56 -15.57 -40.70
C PHE A 487 -40.29 -16.71 -39.72
N ALA A 488 -41.19 -17.70 -39.73
CA ALA A 488 -41.02 -19.00 -39.09
C ALA A 488 -41.76 -20.07 -39.93
N PRO A 489 -41.04 -20.93 -40.70
CA PRO A 489 -41.67 -21.97 -41.49
C PRO A 489 -42.39 -23.03 -40.65
N ARG A 490 -43.47 -23.60 -41.20
CA ARG A 490 -44.24 -24.69 -40.58
C ARG A 490 -43.43 -25.99 -40.47
N MET A 491 -43.50 -26.63 -39.30
CA MET A 491 -43.79 -28.06 -39.23
C MET A 491 -44.72 -28.36 -38.04
N GLN A 492 -45.93 -28.80 -38.36
CA GLN A 492 -46.82 -29.53 -37.44
C GLN A 492 -47.32 -30.75 -38.22
N ALA A 493 -46.94 -31.94 -37.75
CA ALA A 493 -47.41 -33.21 -38.28
C ALA A 493 -47.34 -34.27 -37.18
N LEU A 494 -48.29 -35.21 -37.21
CA LEU A 494 -48.27 -36.51 -36.52
C LEU A 494 -48.15 -36.49 -34.98
N MET A 495 -49.29 -36.23 -34.33
CA MET A 495 -49.70 -36.94 -33.11
C MET A 495 -50.90 -37.84 -33.47
N ALA A 496 -50.66 -39.10 -33.82
CA ALA A 496 -51.70 -40.10 -34.08
C ALA A 496 -51.13 -41.54 -34.01
N SER A 497 -51.83 -42.45 -33.32
CA SER A 497 -51.56 -43.91 -33.16
C SER A 497 -50.18 -44.32 -32.58
N GLY A 498 -50.03 -45.39 -31.81
CA GLY A 498 -50.99 -46.30 -31.13
C GLY A 498 -50.39 -46.72 -29.77
N ALA A 499 -51.19 -46.96 -28.72
CA ALA A 499 -51.95 -48.18 -28.48
C ALA A 499 -51.10 -49.35 -27.91
N SER A 500 -51.27 -49.58 -26.60
CA SER A 500 -51.22 -50.87 -25.89
C SER A 500 -50.00 -51.82 -26.00
N HIS A 501 -49.40 -52.16 -24.85
CA HIS A 501 -49.58 -53.51 -24.27
C HIS A 501 -49.25 -53.54 -22.76
N VAL A 502 -49.74 -54.57 -22.06
CA VAL A 502 -49.63 -54.79 -20.60
C VAL A 502 -49.17 -56.23 -20.33
N GLN A 503 -48.30 -56.44 -19.33
CA GLN A 503 -48.19 -57.72 -18.60
C GLN A 503 -47.54 -57.57 -17.22
N LEU A 504 -47.58 -58.64 -16.41
CA LEU A 504 -47.45 -58.59 -14.94
C LEU A 504 -46.16 -59.25 -14.39
N SER A 505 -45.93 -58.98 -13.09
CA SER A 505 -45.12 -59.69 -12.06
C SER A 505 -45.22 -61.24 -12.08
N PRO A 506 -44.34 -62.05 -11.40
CA PRO A 506 -43.72 -61.73 -10.08
C PRO A 506 -42.32 -62.32 -9.70
N THR A 507 -41.91 -61.97 -8.47
CA THR A 507 -40.97 -62.58 -7.49
C THR A 507 -40.16 -63.87 -7.79
N SER A 508 -38.87 -63.89 -7.40
CA SER A 508 -38.26 -64.86 -6.44
C SER A 508 -36.80 -64.51 -6.08
N ASN A 509 -36.24 -65.14 -5.03
CA ASN A 509 -34.88 -64.90 -4.50
C ASN A 509 -33.78 -65.75 -5.17
N SER A 510 -32.52 -65.28 -5.14
CA SER A 510 -31.32 -66.13 -4.99
C SER A 510 -30.09 -65.31 -4.58
N ASP A 511 -29.40 -65.69 -3.51
CA ASP A 511 -28.13 -65.07 -3.10
C ASP A 511 -26.95 -65.48 -3.99
N SER A 512 -26.02 -64.55 -4.24
CA SER A 512 -24.59 -64.86 -4.47
C SER A 512 -23.72 -63.60 -4.36
N CYS A 513 -22.52 -63.76 -3.81
CA CYS A 513 -21.54 -62.67 -3.67
C CYS A 513 -20.61 -62.62 -4.90
N ASN A 514 -20.20 -61.44 -5.34
CA ASN A 514 -18.91 -60.88 -4.92
C ASN A 514 -18.78 -59.38 -5.29
N CYS A 515 -17.75 -58.72 -4.79
CA CYS A 515 -17.43 -57.31 -5.09
C CYS A 515 -16.70 -57.16 -6.43
N ASP A 516 -16.97 -56.09 -7.17
CA ASP A 516 -15.89 -55.35 -7.87
C ASP A 516 -16.23 -53.89 -8.23
N ASP A 517 -15.16 -53.09 -8.28
CA ASP A 517 -14.91 -51.73 -8.83
C ASP A 517 -15.87 -50.52 -8.64
N VAL A 518 -15.30 -49.34 -8.94
CA VAL A 518 -15.63 -47.97 -8.53
C VAL A 518 -16.69 -47.26 -9.38
N GLY A 519 -17.56 -46.49 -8.70
CA GLY A 519 -17.81 -45.09 -9.14
C GLY A 519 -19.27 -44.63 -9.26
N PHE A 520 -19.71 -43.79 -8.32
CA PHE A 520 -21.00 -43.08 -8.42
C PHE A 520 -20.86 -41.55 -8.43
N LYS A 521 -21.37 -40.95 -9.52
CA LYS A 521 -21.55 -39.49 -9.67
C LYS A 521 -22.82 -39.07 -8.92
N ALA A 522 -22.70 -38.19 -7.92
CA ALA A 522 -23.85 -37.70 -7.17
C ALA A 522 -24.67 -36.67 -7.97
N SER A 523 -25.82 -37.07 -8.50
CA SER A 523 -26.75 -36.20 -9.23
C SER A 523 -27.62 -35.34 -8.30
N VAL A 524 -27.77 -34.05 -8.62
CA VAL A 524 -28.54 -33.08 -7.80
C VAL A 524 -30.07 -33.33 -7.87
N PRO A 525 -30.77 -33.46 -6.73
CA PRO A 525 -32.23 -33.60 -6.71
C PRO A 525 -32.95 -32.29 -7.08
N LYS A 526 -33.77 -32.30 -8.14
CA LYS A 526 -34.69 -31.21 -8.48
C LYS A 526 -35.94 -31.27 -7.57
N ARG A 527 -36.14 -30.31 -6.67
CA ARG A 527 -37.43 -30.17 -5.94
C ARG A 527 -38.48 -29.48 -6.82
N LYS A 528 -39.71 -30.01 -6.80
CA LYS A 528 -40.84 -29.55 -7.62
C LYS A 528 -41.34 -28.16 -7.16
N ARG A 529 -41.71 -27.29 -8.11
CA ARG A 529 -42.55 -26.11 -7.82
C ARG A 529 -44.01 -26.55 -7.66
N LEU A 530 -44.70 -25.98 -6.68
CA LEU A 530 -46.16 -25.98 -6.58
C LEU A 530 -46.67 -24.53 -6.71
N LEU A 531 -47.87 -24.38 -7.26
CA LEU A 531 -48.48 -23.09 -7.59
C LEU A 531 -49.40 -22.62 -6.44
N THR A 532 -49.30 -21.34 -6.07
CA THR A 532 -50.32 -20.64 -5.28
C THR A 532 -50.69 -19.29 -5.92
N LYS A 533 -51.87 -18.78 -5.55
CA LYS A 533 -52.68 -17.84 -6.35
C LYS A 533 -52.09 -16.42 -6.44
N LYS A 534 -52.45 -15.72 -7.53
CA LYS A 534 -52.30 -14.26 -7.66
C LYS A 534 -53.19 -13.54 -6.64
N SER A 535 -52.71 -12.41 -6.12
CA SER A 535 -53.57 -11.29 -5.70
C SER A 535 -53.02 -9.99 -6.29
N LYS A 536 -53.87 -8.98 -6.49
CA LYS A 536 -53.51 -7.66 -7.05
C LYS A 536 -53.48 -6.64 -5.92
N PHE A 537 -52.41 -5.86 -5.79
CA PHE A 537 -52.46 -4.56 -5.12
C PHE A 537 -51.67 -3.51 -5.90
N LEU A 538 -52.17 -2.29 -5.90
CA LEU A 538 -51.61 -1.14 -6.62
C LEU A 538 -50.74 -0.32 -5.66
N LEU A 539 -49.48 -0.06 -6.03
CA LEU A 539 -48.69 0.98 -5.36
C LEU A 539 -48.91 2.33 -6.07
N LYS A 540 -49.56 3.27 -5.38
CA LYS A 540 -49.37 4.70 -5.65
C LYS A 540 -48.14 5.17 -4.88
N ARG A 541 -47.15 5.74 -5.57
CA ARG A 541 -46.12 6.59 -4.93
C ARG A 541 -46.69 8.00 -4.75
N TRP A 542 -46.37 8.64 -3.64
CA TRP A 542 -46.18 10.09 -3.55
C TRP A 542 -44.79 10.36 -2.98
N ALA A 543 -44.15 11.44 -3.42
CA ALA A 543 -42.94 11.95 -2.79
C ALA A 543 -43.33 12.84 -1.59
N ARG A 544 -42.35 13.18 -0.75
CA ARG A 544 -42.43 14.30 0.18
C ARG A 544 -41.19 15.17 -0.03
N SER A 545 -41.41 16.48 -0.17
CA SER A 545 -40.37 17.50 -0.07
C SER A 545 -39.88 17.62 1.38
N VAL A 546 -38.75 18.30 1.56
CA VAL A 546 -38.18 18.62 2.88
C VAL A 546 -38.10 20.14 2.97
N SER A 547 -38.77 20.69 3.99
CA SER A 547 -38.65 22.10 4.39
C SER A 547 -37.59 22.25 5.48
N PHE A 548 -36.92 23.40 5.52
CA PHE A 548 -36.05 23.78 6.63
C PHE A 548 -36.20 25.26 6.96
N GLU A 549 -35.73 25.64 8.14
CA GLU A 549 -35.89 26.96 8.73
C GLU A 549 -34.53 27.67 8.80
N LEU A 550 -34.53 28.98 8.53
CA LEU A 550 -33.33 29.82 8.64
C LEU A 550 -33.74 31.22 9.11
N ASP A 551 -33.11 31.71 10.17
CA ASP A 551 -33.39 33.00 10.83
C ASP A 551 -34.88 33.30 11.11
N GLY A 552 -35.67 32.24 11.36
CA GLY A 552 -37.08 32.31 11.75
C GLY A 552 -38.10 32.28 10.60
N ASP A 553 -37.65 32.22 9.34
CA ASP A 553 -38.51 32.02 8.17
C ASP A 553 -38.41 30.59 7.61
N LEU A 554 -39.55 30.08 7.12
CA LEU A 554 -39.72 28.69 6.66
C LEU A 554 -39.58 28.61 5.13
N TYR A 555 -38.56 27.90 4.65
CA TYR A 555 -38.26 27.77 3.23
C TYR A 555 -38.49 26.34 2.71
N ALA A 556 -39.02 26.25 1.49
CA ALA A 556 -39.15 25.03 0.72
C ALA A 556 -38.36 25.17 -0.59
N VAL A 557 -37.55 24.17 -0.91
CA VAL A 557 -36.76 24.11 -2.15
C VAL A 557 -37.42 23.11 -3.10
N ASP A 558 -37.82 23.58 -4.27
CA ASP A 558 -38.17 22.74 -5.42
C ASP A 558 -37.08 22.89 -6.50
N LEU A 559 -36.98 21.92 -7.42
CA LEU A 559 -35.72 21.65 -8.14
C LEU A 559 -35.53 22.40 -9.47
N GLU A 560 -36.39 23.37 -9.81
CA GLU A 560 -36.29 24.12 -11.09
C GLU A 560 -36.34 25.67 -10.99
N GLU A 561 -36.88 26.29 -9.92
CA GLU A 561 -36.87 27.77 -9.74
C GLU A 561 -36.62 28.21 -8.28
N GLY A 562 -36.24 29.49 -8.08
CA GLY A 562 -35.66 30.01 -6.83
C GLY A 562 -36.62 30.56 -5.75
N TYR A 563 -36.03 30.92 -4.61
CA TYR A 563 -36.66 31.27 -3.32
C TYR A 563 -37.82 32.29 -3.33
N ARG A 564 -38.82 32.07 -2.47
CA ARG A 564 -39.83 33.06 -2.00
C ARG A 564 -40.28 32.77 -0.55
N PRO A 565 -40.53 33.79 0.29
CA PRO A 565 -41.13 33.64 1.64
C PRO A 565 -42.68 33.73 1.63
N LEU A 566 -43.32 33.40 2.76
CA LEU A 566 -44.79 33.40 2.96
C LEU A 566 -45.20 34.09 4.29
N GLY A 567 -46.27 34.89 4.27
CA GLY A 567 -46.61 35.83 5.36
C GLY A 567 -47.73 35.40 6.33
N SER A 568 -47.83 36.14 7.45
CA SER A 568 -48.58 35.84 8.69
C SER A 568 -50.04 36.37 8.76
N ARG A 569 -50.86 35.81 9.66
CA ARG A 569 -52.04 36.50 10.25
C ARG A 569 -52.58 35.87 11.57
N ASN A 570 -52.62 36.68 12.64
CA ASN A 570 -53.57 36.84 13.79
C ASN A 570 -54.30 35.61 14.41
N SER A 571 -54.60 35.50 15.73
CA SER A 571 -54.29 36.21 17.01
C SER A 571 -54.82 35.32 18.20
N SER A 572 -55.18 35.67 19.47
CA SER A 572 -55.36 36.90 20.30
C SER A 572 -55.66 36.56 21.79
N TRP A 573 -55.32 37.46 22.75
CA TRP A 573 -55.77 37.57 24.19
C TRP A 573 -55.23 36.49 25.19
N ALA A 574 -54.78 36.70 26.45
CA ALA A 574 -54.91 37.69 27.57
C ALA A 574 -55.89 37.24 28.71
N THR A 575 -55.76 37.44 30.04
CA THR A 575 -54.78 38.00 31.06
C THR A 575 -55.40 37.77 32.49
N ASP A 576 -54.80 37.87 33.71
CA ASP A 576 -53.43 37.82 34.31
C ASP A 576 -53.55 37.81 35.90
N ARG A 577 -52.47 37.46 36.64
CA ARG A 577 -52.13 37.76 38.08
C ARG A 577 -52.89 37.21 39.33
N LYS A 578 -52.13 36.38 40.10
CA LYS A 578 -51.71 36.50 41.54
C LYS A 578 -52.65 36.24 42.77
N ARG A 579 -52.14 35.32 43.63
CA ARG A 579 -51.87 35.36 45.11
C ARG A 579 -52.82 34.74 46.19
N VAL A 580 -52.42 33.54 46.65
CA VAL A 580 -52.05 33.11 48.05
C VAL A 580 -53.04 33.29 49.23
N VAL A 581 -53.42 32.16 49.88
CA VAL A 581 -53.17 31.76 51.31
C VAL A 581 -53.81 30.36 51.56
N GLY A 582 -53.17 29.47 52.35
CA GLY A 582 -53.86 28.40 53.11
C GLY A 582 -53.49 26.94 52.78
N ASN A 583 -53.19 26.15 53.82
CA ASN A 583 -52.99 24.68 53.83
C ASN A 583 -54.31 23.94 53.42
N GLU A 584 -54.35 22.67 53.02
CA GLU A 584 -53.75 21.46 53.63
C GLU A 584 -53.59 20.27 52.64
N GLU A 585 -52.94 19.20 53.13
CA GLU A 585 -52.60 17.86 52.58
C GLU A 585 -53.33 17.33 51.29
N ASP A 586 -52.59 16.96 50.22
CA ASP A 586 -52.32 15.55 49.79
C ASP A 586 -51.76 15.35 48.35
N ASN A 587 -50.69 14.53 48.24
CA ASN A 587 -50.26 13.61 47.14
C ASN A 587 -49.93 14.00 45.66
N GLU A 588 -48.97 13.22 45.12
CA GLU A 588 -48.54 12.93 43.72
C GLU A 588 -47.59 13.86 42.90
N GLU A 589 -46.63 13.19 42.22
CA GLU A 589 -45.29 13.66 41.80
C GLU A 589 -44.81 12.81 40.59
N PHE A 590 -44.11 13.26 39.54
CA PHE A 590 -43.78 14.61 39.03
C PHE A 590 -43.24 14.52 37.57
N SER A 591 -43.61 15.49 36.71
CA SER A 591 -42.93 15.86 35.45
C SER A 591 -42.88 14.86 34.27
N GLY A 592 -42.43 15.38 33.10
CA GLY A 592 -41.61 14.61 32.16
C GLY A 592 -42.14 14.46 30.73
N MET A 593 -41.72 15.32 29.81
CA MET A 593 -41.85 15.11 28.36
C MET A 593 -40.49 15.34 27.70
N GLU A 594 -39.82 14.27 27.29
CA GLU A 594 -38.45 14.28 26.73
C GLU A 594 -38.40 13.77 25.27
N ASP A 595 -37.23 13.97 24.65
CA ASP A 595 -37.00 13.94 23.20
C ASP A 595 -36.99 12.54 22.53
N PHE A 596 -37.17 12.56 21.20
CA PHE A 596 -37.23 11.38 20.34
C PHE A 596 -35.89 11.05 19.67
N GLU A 597 -34.98 10.37 20.37
CA GLU A 597 -33.78 9.78 19.77
C GLU A 597 -34.09 8.52 18.92
N CYS A 598 -33.40 8.38 17.78
CA CYS A 598 -33.62 7.28 16.84
C CYS A 598 -32.59 6.13 17.00
N TYR A 599 -32.93 5.14 17.83
CA TYR A 599 -32.07 4.00 18.12
C TYR A 599 -32.25 2.79 17.18
N CYS A 600 -31.15 2.18 16.75
CA CYS A 600 -31.15 0.90 16.01
C CYS A 600 -31.44 -0.29 16.95
N ALA A 601 -32.63 -0.86 16.84
CA ALA A 601 -33.06 -2.03 17.62
C ALA A 601 -32.73 -3.37 16.92
N PHE A 602 -32.50 -4.44 17.68
CA PHE A 602 -32.23 -5.77 17.14
C PHE A 602 -33.52 -6.61 17.11
N PHE A 603 -34.02 -6.93 15.91
CA PHE A 603 -35.27 -7.67 15.74
C PHE A 603 -35.06 -9.17 15.95
N LEU A 604 -35.76 -9.77 16.93
CA LEU A 604 -35.91 -11.23 17.04
C LEU A 604 -37.18 -11.72 16.33
N SER A 605 -38.19 -10.86 16.20
CA SER A 605 -39.46 -11.13 15.53
C SER A 605 -39.88 -9.91 14.70
N TYR A 606 -40.71 -10.15 13.68
CA TYR A 606 -41.36 -9.10 12.89
C TYR A 606 -42.30 -8.17 13.71
N ARG A 607 -42.54 -8.46 15.00
CA ARG A 607 -43.24 -7.59 15.95
C ARG A 607 -42.49 -7.29 17.25
N CYS A 608 -41.28 -7.82 17.49
CA CYS A 608 -40.54 -7.61 18.73
C CYS A 608 -39.04 -7.46 18.52
N SER A 609 -38.46 -6.46 19.19
CA SER A 609 -37.04 -6.12 19.15
C SER A 609 -36.48 -5.91 20.55
N ILE A 610 -35.20 -6.27 20.74
CA ILE A 610 -34.44 -5.92 21.95
C ILE A 610 -33.69 -4.60 21.70
N LEU A 611 -33.74 -3.71 22.69
CA LEU A 611 -33.02 -2.44 22.74
C LEU A 611 -31.65 -2.62 23.40
N MET A 612 -30.76 -1.63 23.27
CA MET A 612 -29.38 -1.71 23.78
C MET A 612 -29.25 -1.75 25.33
N ASN A 613 -30.36 -1.63 26.05
CA ASN A 613 -30.46 -1.75 27.51
C ASN A 613 -31.11 -3.08 27.94
N ASP A 614 -31.05 -4.11 27.08
CA ASP A 614 -31.69 -5.44 27.24
C ASP A 614 -33.22 -5.45 27.41
N THR A 615 -33.91 -4.30 27.31
CA THR A 615 -35.38 -4.25 27.36
C THR A 615 -36.02 -4.69 26.04
N VAL A 616 -37.14 -5.41 26.14
CA VAL A 616 -37.92 -5.90 24.98
C VAL A 616 -39.00 -4.90 24.62
N LYS A 617 -38.97 -4.36 23.40
CA LYS A 617 -40.00 -3.49 22.84
C LYS A 617 -40.72 -4.21 21.69
N CYS A 618 -42.02 -4.40 21.83
CA CYS A 618 -42.88 -4.97 20.78
C CYS A 618 -43.85 -3.93 20.20
N ASP A 619 -44.38 -4.25 19.02
CA ASP A 619 -45.48 -3.55 18.35
C ASP A 619 -46.67 -3.34 19.30
N GLY A 620 -47.14 -2.09 19.43
CA GLY A 620 -48.27 -1.73 20.27
C GLY A 620 -49.60 -2.39 19.88
N GLY A 621 -49.72 -2.92 18.65
CA GLY A 621 -50.85 -3.77 18.25
C GLY A 621 -50.86 -5.14 18.94
N LEU A 622 -49.69 -5.65 19.38
CA LEU A 622 -49.56 -6.95 20.03
C LEU A 622 -50.21 -6.97 21.41
N TYR A 623 -49.95 -5.95 22.24
CA TYR A 623 -50.48 -5.85 23.60
C TYR A 623 -51.97 -5.46 23.66
N LYS A 624 -52.52 -4.91 22.57
CA LYS A 624 -53.94 -4.50 22.47
C LYS A 624 -54.90 -5.64 22.14
N SER A 625 -54.42 -6.84 21.86
CA SER A 625 -55.26 -8.02 21.60
C SER A 625 -54.73 -9.24 22.34
N LEU A 626 -55.53 -9.74 23.30
CA LEU A 626 -55.20 -10.93 24.09
C LEU A 626 -54.95 -12.17 23.21
N GLN A 627 -55.63 -12.27 22.08
CA GLN A 627 -55.43 -13.38 21.14
C GLN A 627 -54.08 -13.23 20.40
N ALA A 628 -53.78 -12.05 19.85
CA ALA A 628 -52.52 -11.81 19.15
C ALA A 628 -51.30 -11.98 20.08
N TRP A 629 -51.43 -11.59 21.36
CA TRP A 629 -50.42 -11.84 22.38
C TRP A 629 -50.24 -13.34 22.66
N LYS A 630 -51.33 -14.10 22.87
CA LYS A 630 -51.28 -15.57 23.07
C LYS A 630 -50.64 -16.29 21.88
N ASP A 631 -51.09 -15.99 20.66
CA ASP A 631 -50.61 -16.62 19.44
C ASP A 631 -49.11 -16.34 19.22
N HIS A 632 -48.66 -15.10 19.49
CA HIS A 632 -47.25 -14.76 19.33
C HIS A 632 -46.37 -15.32 20.45
N LYS A 633 -46.84 -15.33 21.70
CA LYS A 633 -46.16 -15.99 22.82
C LYS A 633 -45.93 -17.47 22.52
N LEU A 634 -46.98 -18.19 22.11
CA LEU A 634 -46.93 -19.63 21.84
C LEU A 634 -46.03 -19.95 20.63
N HIS A 635 -45.98 -19.07 19.62
CA HIS A 635 -45.02 -19.15 18.52
C HIS A 635 -43.56 -19.05 18.99
N ILE A 636 -43.25 -18.10 19.87
CA ILE A 636 -41.90 -17.93 20.43
C ILE A 636 -41.53 -19.12 21.35
N GLU A 637 -42.46 -19.62 22.17
CA GLU A 637 -42.25 -20.81 23.01
C GLU A 637 -41.90 -22.04 22.15
N HIS A 638 -42.62 -22.26 21.04
CA HIS A 638 -42.35 -23.35 20.10
C HIS A 638 -41.02 -23.18 19.33
N GLU A 639 -40.63 -21.95 18.97
CA GLU A 639 -39.34 -21.70 18.32
C GLU A 639 -38.16 -21.92 19.28
N ILE A 640 -38.31 -21.51 20.55
CA ILE A 640 -37.36 -21.80 21.62
C ILE A 640 -37.20 -23.31 21.80
N GLU A 641 -38.29 -24.06 21.94
CA GLU A 641 -38.27 -25.52 22.07
C GLU A 641 -37.55 -26.18 20.87
N THR A 642 -37.94 -25.80 19.65
CA THR A 642 -37.34 -26.30 18.41
C THR A 642 -35.83 -26.06 18.35
N LEU A 643 -35.36 -24.87 18.77
CA LEU A 643 -33.93 -24.53 18.83
C LEU A 643 -33.22 -25.30 19.95
N GLN A 644 -33.84 -25.49 21.11
CA GLN A 644 -33.28 -26.31 22.21
C GLN A 644 -33.11 -27.78 21.78
N THR A 645 -34.12 -28.38 21.14
CA THR A 645 -34.02 -29.75 20.59
C THR A 645 -32.93 -29.86 19.55
N LYS A 646 -32.79 -28.85 18.67
CA LYS A 646 -31.71 -28.81 17.66
C LYS A 646 -30.33 -28.70 18.30
N ILE A 647 -30.19 -27.91 19.37
CA ILE A 647 -28.95 -27.80 20.16
C ILE A 647 -28.65 -29.12 20.90
N LYS A 648 -29.66 -29.79 21.48
CA LYS A 648 -29.53 -31.11 22.11
C LYS A 648 -29.03 -32.14 21.11
N ASN A 649 -29.69 -32.29 19.96
CA ASN A 649 -29.29 -33.22 18.92
C ASN A 649 -27.85 -32.96 18.42
N LEU A 650 -27.42 -31.69 18.31
CA LEU A 650 -26.04 -31.33 17.96
C LEU A 650 -25.03 -31.62 19.09
N ARG A 651 -25.44 -31.53 20.36
CA ARG A 651 -24.62 -31.97 21.52
C ARG A 651 -24.49 -33.50 21.54
N ASP A 652 -25.54 -34.23 21.21
CA ASP A 652 -25.56 -35.69 21.19
C ASP A 652 -24.74 -36.24 20.01
N VAL A 653 -24.84 -35.64 18.81
CA VAL A 653 -23.94 -35.92 17.68
C VAL A 653 -22.47 -35.61 18.04
N LYS A 654 -22.21 -34.50 18.74
CA LYS A 654 -20.86 -34.16 19.25
C LYS A 654 -20.37 -35.14 20.33
N GLY A 655 -21.28 -35.73 21.10
CA GLY A 655 -21.00 -36.81 22.05
C GLY A 655 -20.68 -38.14 21.35
N HIS A 656 -21.46 -38.50 20.33
CA HIS A 656 -21.22 -39.65 19.47
C HIS A 656 -19.85 -39.54 18.77
N LEU A 657 -19.56 -38.41 18.12
CA LEU A 657 -18.26 -38.14 17.46
C LEU A 657 -17.06 -38.04 18.44
N LYS A 658 -17.31 -37.94 19.75
CA LYS A 658 -16.27 -38.09 20.78
C LYS A 658 -16.03 -39.56 21.16
N LYS A 659 -17.08 -40.40 21.17
CA LYS A 659 -17.01 -41.82 21.53
C LYS A 659 -16.54 -42.67 20.34
N ALA A 660 -17.20 -42.53 19.20
CA ALA A 660 -16.84 -43.16 17.93
C ALA A 660 -15.72 -42.40 17.22
N ARG A 661 -14.63 -42.10 17.93
CA ARG A 661 -13.39 -41.60 17.34
C ARG A 661 -12.63 -42.80 16.75
N PRO A 662 -12.34 -42.85 15.44
CA PRO A 662 -11.52 -43.92 14.89
C PRO A 662 -10.12 -43.91 15.51
N GLU A 663 -9.60 -45.11 15.75
CA GLU A 663 -8.18 -45.32 16.04
C GLU A 663 -7.34 -45.07 14.78
N GLU A 664 -6.01 -45.06 14.93
CA GLU A 664 -5.16 -44.25 14.05
C GLU A 664 -5.07 -44.75 12.61
N CYS A 665 -5.69 -44.00 11.68
CA CYS A 665 -5.35 -44.09 10.27
C CYS A 665 -3.86 -43.74 10.08
N GLN A 666 -3.04 -44.73 9.71
CA GLN A 666 -1.61 -44.59 9.43
C GLN A 666 -1.36 -43.77 8.15
N MET A 667 -1.55 -42.45 8.24
CA MET A 667 -1.25 -41.51 7.17
C MET A 667 0.27 -41.20 7.14
N PRO A 668 0.92 -41.17 5.97
CA PRO A 668 2.37 -40.97 5.87
C PRO A 668 2.81 -39.64 6.52
N SER A 669 3.88 -39.71 7.32
CA SER A 669 4.34 -38.66 8.25
C SER A 669 4.44 -37.26 7.64
N LYS A 670 4.85 -37.15 6.37
CA LYS A 670 4.96 -35.88 5.63
C LYS A 670 3.60 -35.18 5.46
N GLN A 671 2.52 -35.94 5.26
CA GLN A 671 1.15 -35.42 5.22
C GLN A 671 0.61 -35.12 6.63
N GLN A 672 0.90 -36.00 7.60
CA GLN A 672 0.50 -35.83 9.00
C GLN A 672 1.07 -34.52 9.59
N SER A 673 2.35 -34.22 9.32
CA SER A 673 3.00 -32.95 9.69
C SER A 673 2.35 -31.74 9.03
N GLN A 674 2.05 -31.79 7.72
CA GLN A 674 1.31 -30.70 7.04
C GLN A 674 -0.09 -30.51 7.60
N TRP A 675 -0.81 -31.59 7.95
CA TRP A 675 -2.12 -31.53 8.57
C TRP A 675 -2.05 -30.92 9.97
N LEU A 676 -1.10 -31.34 10.80
CA LEU A 676 -0.83 -30.76 12.11
C LEU A 676 -0.49 -29.27 12.02
N GLN A 677 0.32 -28.83 11.04
CA GLN A 677 0.59 -27.41 10.83
C GLN A 677 -0.66 -26.63 10.36
N LYS A 678 -1.46 -27.19 9.44
CA LYS A 678 -2.73 -26.59 8.99
C LYS A 678 -3.72 -26.47 10.15
N GLU A 679 -3.87 -27.50 10.97
CA GLU A 679 -4.77 -27.52 12.12
C GLU A 679 -4.25 -26.64 13.27
N GLN A 680 -2.94 -26.56 13.54
CA GLN A 680 -2.37 -25.56 14.44
C GLN A 680 -2.63 -24.13 13.95
N LYS A 681 -2.46 -23.86 12.64
CA LYS A 681 -2.82 -22.55 12.04
C LYS A 681 -4.32 -22.28 12.17
N ARG A 682 -5.18 -23.28 11.98
CA ARG A 682 -6.65 -23.19 12.15
C ARG A 682 -7.05 -22.92 13.61
N ARG A 683 -6.46 -23.64 14.58
CA ARG A 683 -6.65 -23.42 16.03
C ARG A 683 -6.11 -22.08 16.49
N LYS A 684 -4.96 -21.61 15.97
CA LYS A 684 -4.45 -20.25 16.23
C LYS A 684 -5.38 -19.18 15.68
N LYS A 685 -5.94 -19.34 14.47
CA LYS A 685 -6.98 -18.45 13.92
C LYS A 685 -8.25 -18.48 14.78
N LEU A 686 -8.74 -19.66 15.16
CA LEU A 686 -9.95 -19.81 15.99
C LEU A 686 -9.78 -19.21 17.39
N ARG A 687 -8.63 -19.41 18.06
CA ARG A 687 -8.33 -18.76 19.35
C ARG A 687 -8.27 -17.24 19.23
N LYS A 688 -7.68 -16.69 18.15
CA LYS A 688 -7.72 -15.24 17.89
C LYS A 688 -9.15 -14.73 17.64
N PHE A 689 -9.98 -15.50 16.92
CA PHE A 689 -11.37 -15.15 16.65
C PHE A 689 -12.25 -15.19 17.91
N LEU A 690 -12.12 -16.24 18.73
CA LEU A 690 -12.82 -16.35 20.00
C LEU A 690 -12.39 -15.25 20.99
N LYS A 691 -11.10 -14.90 21.06
CA LYS A 691 -10.64 -13.78 21.90
C LYS A 691 -11.20 -12.43 21.44
N ARG A 692 -11.39 -12.20 20.13
CA ARG A 692 -12.06 -11.00 19.60
C ARG A 692 -13.52 -10.91 20.03
N LEU A 693 -14.26 -12.01 19.90
CA LEU A 693 -15.66 -12.09 20.37
C LEU A 693 -15.74 -11.84 21.88
N GLN A 694 -14.81 -12.38 22.66
CA GLN A 694 -14.74 -12.21 24.12
C GLN A 694 -14.30 -10.79 24.54
N ASN A 695 -13.62 -10.05 23.66
CA ASN A 695 -13.20 -8.66 23.85
C ASN A 695 -14.22 -7.63 23.31
N ASN A 696 -15.31 -8.08 22.66
CA ASN A 696 -16.25 -7.22 21.93
C ASN A 696 -15.58 -6.40 20.78
N ASP A 697 -14.54 -6.94 20.15
CA ASP A 697 -13.76 -6.29 19.08
C ASP A 697 -14.59 -6.09 17.78
N THR A 698 -15.31 -4.97 17.67
CA THR A 698 -16.06 -4.58 16.45
C THR A 698 -15.17 -4.22 15.26
N CYS A 699 -13.85 -4.05 15.47
CA CYS A 699 -12.89 -3.59 14.46
C CYS A 699 -12.48 -4.69 13.45
N SER A 700 -13.42 -5.17 12.64
CA SER A 700 -13.17 -6.26 11.68
C SER A 700 -14.12 -6.25 10.47
N MET A 701 -13.98 -5.26 9.58
CA MET A 701 -14.70 -5.25 8.30
C MET A 701 -14.26 -6.43 7.40
N PRO A 702 -15.19 -7.19 6.77
CA PRO A 702 -14.83 -8.31 5.91
C PRO A 702 -13.93 -7.91 4.73
N GLY A 703 -12.82 -8.62 4.55
CA GLY A 703 -11.85 -8.39 3.47
C GLY A 703 -10.80 -7.31 3.75
N LEU A 704 -11.13 -6.29 4.55
CA LEU A 704 -10.21 -5.21 4.92
C LEU A 704 -9.25 -5.63 6.05
N THR A 705 -8.05 -5.06 6.04
CA THR A 705 -7.12 -5.07 7.19
C THR A 705 -7.33 -3.79 8.01
N CYS A 706 -8.07 -3.94 9.09
CA CYS A 706 -8.31 -2.88 10.08
C CYS A 706 -7.26 -2.89 11.19
N PHE A 707 -6.96 -1.71 11.73
CA PHE A 707 -6.20 -1.54 12.96
C PHE A 707 -7.07 -0.91 14.05
N THR A 708 -6.92 -1.42 15.27
CA THR A 708 -7.32 -0.72 16.49
C THR A 708 -6.15 0.16 16.94
N HIS A 709 -6.45 1.40 17.32
CA HIS A 709 -5.53 2.24 18.07
C HIS A 709 -6.07 2.37 19.50
N ASP A 710 -5.17 2.35 20.48
CA ASP A 710 -5.48 2.50 21.90
C ASP A 710 -4.48 3.46 22.58
N ASN A 711 -4.74 3.81 23.83
CA ASN A 711 -3.93 4.75 24.60
C ASN A 711 -2.49 4.26 24.86
N HIS A 712 -2.14 3.01 24.54
CA HIS A 712 -0.84 2.38 24.76
C HIS A 712 -0.03 2.18 23.47
N HIS A 713 -0.50 2.68 22.32
CA HIS A 713 0.18 2.52 21.02
C HIS A 713 1.58 3.15 20.98
N TRP A 714 1.78 4.26 21.70
CA TRP A 714 3.08 4.93 21.86
C TRP A 714 3.63 4.70 23.28
N GLN A 715 4.90 4.34 23.38
CA GLN A 715 5.60 4.11 24.66
C GLN A 715 6.22 5.39 25.23
N THR A 716 6.35 6.44 24.41
CA THR A 716 6.93 7.74 24.78
C THR A 716 5.87 8.85 24.73
N ALA A 717 5.97 9.83 25.63
CA ALA A 717 5.08 11.00 25.64
C ALA A 717 5.30 11.90 24.40
N PRO A 718 4.29 12.66 23.94
CA PRO A 718 2.90 12.70 24.44
C PRO A 718 2.11 11.43 24.09
N PHE A 719 1.38 10.89 25.08
CA PHE A 719 0.54 9.70 24.93
C PHE A 719 -0.81 10.02 24.27
N TRP A 720 -1.47 9.00 23.72
CA TRP A 720 -2.82 9.14 23.17
C TRP A 720 -3.87 9.12 24.28
N THR A 721 -4.68 10.19 24.37
CA THR A 721 -5.64 10.39 25.47
C THR A 721 -7.11 10.32 25.04
N MET A 722 -7.42 10.39 23.75
CA MET A 722 -8.82 10.50 23.26
C MET A 722 -9.62 9.17 23.26
N GLY A 723 -9.06 8.10 23.82
CA GLY A 723 -9.68 6.78 23.84
C GLY A 723 -9.48 5.97 22.55
N PRO A 724 -9.81 4.67 22.56
CA PRO A 724 -9.53 3.78 21.44
C PRO A 724 -10.42 4.04 20.23
N PHE A 725 -9.87 3.84 19.03
CA PHE A 725 -10.63 3.90 17.78
C PHE A 725 -10.23 2.79 16.80
N CYS A 726 -11.03 2.60 15.75
CA CYS A 726 -10.80 1.63 14.69
C CYS A 726 -10.76 2.32 13.32
N ALA A 727 -9.79 1.95 12.47
CA ALA A 727 -9.79 2.34 11.06
C ALA A 727 -9.40 1.16 10.15
N CYS A 728 -10.02 1.09 8.98
CA CYS A 728 -9.79 0.06 7.97
C CYS A 728 -9.24 0.71 6.70
N THR A 729 -7.92 0.64 6.51
CA THR A 729 -7.20 1.46 5.50
C THR A 729 -6.51 0.65 4.41
N SER A 730 -6.59 -0.68 4.46
CA SER A 730 -5.89 -1.56 3.52
C SER A 730 -6.64 -2.89 3.35
N ALA A 731 -6.18 -3.73 2.42
CA ALA A 731 -6.70 -5.09 2.26
C ALA A 731 -5.66 -6.01 1.62
N ASN A 732 -5.45 -7.21 2.18
CA ASN A 732 -4.43 -8.17 1.71
C ASN A 732 -4.69 -8.75 0.30
N ASN A 733 -5.92 -8.65 -0.20
CA ASN A 733 -6.34 -9.10 -1.53
C ASN A 733 -6.29 -7.99 -2.59
N ASN A 734 -6.12 -6.72 -2.21
CA ASN A 734 -6.07 -5.61 -3.17
C ASN A 734 -4.82 -5.75 -4.04
N THR A 735 -5.04 -6.07 -5.30
CA THR A 735 -4.01 -6.43 -6.29
C THR A 735 -4.21 -5.52 -7.48
N TYR A 736 -3.13 -4.87 -7.93
CA TYR A 736 -3.13 -3.95 -9.06
C TYR A 736 -1.77 -3.94 -9.76
N TRP A 737 -1.79 -3.48 -11.01
CA TRP A 737 -0.61 -3.14 -11.80
C TRP A 737 -0.85 -1.75 -12.38
N CYS A 738 0.16 -0.87 -12.31
CA CYS A 738 0.04 0.49 -12.80
C CYS A 738 1.23 0.86 -13.69
N LEU A 739 0.94 1.56 -14.77
CA LEU A 739 1.86 2.22 -15.67
C LEU A 739 2.01 3.67 -15.19
N ARG A 740 3.20 4.01 -14.67
CA ARG A 740 3.57 5.40 -14.36
C ARG A 740 4.50 5.91 -15.44
N THR A 741 4.14 7.02 -16.07
CA THR A 741 4.88 7.62 -17.20
C THR A 741 5.23 9.07 -16.90
N ILE A 742 6.49 9.45 -17.11
CA ILE A 742 7.03 10.82 -17.00
C ILE A 742 8.00 11.07 -18.16
N ASN A 743 7.64 11.98 -19.06
CA ASN A 743 8.50 12.52 -20.12
C ASN A 743 8.12 13.98 -20.42
N ASP A 744 8.77 14.58 -21.42
CA ASP A 744 8.62 15.99 -21.81
C ASP A 744 7.19 16.40 -22.25
N THR A 745 6.29 15.43 -22.43
CA THR A 745 4.91 15.64 -22.93
C THR A 745 3.81 14.97 -22.08
N HIS A 746 4.13 13.92 -21.32
CA HIS A 746 3.18 13.10 -20.58
C HIS A 746 3.66 12.85 -19.15
N ASN A 747 2.78 13.04 -18.17
CA ASN A 747 3.05 12.80 -16.75
C ASN A 747 1.80 12.15 -16.11
N PHE A 748 1.59 10.85 -16.35
CA PHE A 748 0.37 10.17 -15.93
C PHE A 748 0.62 8.93 -15.06
N LEU A 749 -0.44 8.50 -14.39
CA LEU A 749 -0.58 7.22 -13.69
C LEU A 749 -1.83 6.52 -14.23
N PHE A 750 -1.66 5.35 -14.84
CA PHE A 750 -2.74 4.46 -15.28
C PHE A 750 -2.67 3.16 -14.47
N CYS A 751 -3.79 2.71 -13.88
CA CYS A 751 -3.84 1.53 -13.03
C CYS A 751 -4.93 0.54 -13.44
N GLU A 752 -4.59 -0.75 -13.43
CA GLU A 752 -5.52 -1.87 -13.58
C GLU A 752 -5.59 -2.70 -12.30
N PHE A 753 -6.78 -2.80 -11.73
CA PHE A 753 -7.04 -3.62 -10.55
C PHE A 753 -7.45 -5.04 -10.97
N ALA A 754 -7.13 -6.04 -10.15
CA ALA A 754 -7.50 -7.43 -10.39
C ALA A 754 -9.03 -7.70 -10.35
N THR A 755 -9.85 -6.68 -10.11
CA THR A 755 -11.31 -6.69 -10.28
C THR A 755 -11.76 -6.28 -11.69
N GLY A 756 -10.87 -5.74 -12.53
CA GLY A 756 -11.22 -5.12 -13.83
C GLY A 756 -11.48 -3.61 -13.75
N PHE A 757 -11.43 -3.03 -12.54
CA PHE A 757 -11.50 -1.58 -12.37
C PHE A 757 -10.23 -0.89 -12.89
N LEU A 758 -10.40 0.30 -13.48
CA LEU A 758 -9.36 1.09 -14.13
C LEU A 758 -9.33 2.50 -13.53
N GLU A 759 -8.12 3.03 -13.32
CA GLU A 759 -7.90 4.41 -12.91
C GLU A 759 -6.92 5.10 -13.86
N TYR A 760 -7.17 6.37 -14.15
CA TYR A 760 -6.24 7.22 -14.88
C TYR A 760 -6.19 8.62 -14.28
N PHE A 761 -4.99 9.11 -14.03
CA PHE A 761 -4.71 10.45 -13.53
C PHE A 761 -3.62 11.09 -14.39
N ASP A 762 -3.83 12.33 -14.84
CA ASP A 762 -2.81 13.17 -15.46
C ASP A 762 -2.29 14.15 -14.42
N LEU A 763 -1.06 13.92 -13.93
CA LEU A 763 -0.48 14.64 -12.81
C LEU A 763 0.08 16.02 -13.20
N ASN A 764 0.02 16.41 -14.47
CA ASN A 764 0.20 17.81 -14.86
C ASN A 764 -1.01 18.68 -14.52
N ASN A 765 -2.22 18.07 -14.48
CA ASN A 765 -3.48 18.77 -14.23
C ASN A 765 -4.12 18.40 -12.87
N ASP A 766 -3.95 17.15 -12.42
CA ASP A 766 -4.40 16.62 -11.14
C ASP A 766 -3.24 15.98 -10.37
N PRO A 767 -2.29 16.77 -9.83
CA PRO A 767 -1.13 16.26 -9.10
C PRO A 767 -1.51 15.51 -7.82
N TYR A 768 -2.74 15.69 -7.30
CA TYR A 768 -3.23 15.03 -6.09
C TYR A 768 -4.14 13.81 -6.37
N GLN A 769 -4.31 13.41 -7.64
CA GLN A 769 -5.09 12.25 -8.08
C GLN A 769 -6.55 12.24 -7.57
N LEU A 770 -7.15 13.44 -7.46
CA LEU A 770 -8.50 13.67 -6.95
C LEU A 770 -9.60 13.11 -7.85
N ILE A 771 -9.44 13.07 -9.17
CA ILE A 771 -10.52 12.69 -10.12
C ILE A 771 -10.04 11.63 -11.11
N ASN A 772 -10.67 10.45 -11.10
CA ASN A 772 -10.38 9.41 -12.08
C ASN A 772 -10.86 9.80 -13.49
N ALA A 773 -9.93 10.23 -14.33
CA ALA A 773 -10.19 10.73 -15.68
C ALA A 773 -10.26 9.62 -16.75
N VAL A 774 -10.28 8.33 -16.39
CA VAL A 774 -10.32 7.20 -17.34
C VAL A 774 -11.48 7.26 -18.34
N SER A 775 -12.58 7.92 -17.97
CA SER A 775 -13.76 8.15 -18.81
C SER A 775 -13.59 9.21 -19.92
N THR A 776 -12.49 9.95 -19.92
CA THR A 776 -12.17 11.00 -20.92
C THR A 776 -11.25 10.50 -22.04
N LEU A 777 -10.64 9.33 -21.86
CA LEU A 777 -9.66 8.78 -22.79
C LEU A 777 -10.32 8.06 -23.97
N ASP A 778 -9.68 8.16 -25.14
CA ASP A 778 -10.02 7.31 -26.27
C ASP A 778 -9.61 5.84 -26.02
N ARG A 779 -10.36 4.92 -26.63
CA ARG A 779 -10.15 3.48 -26.50
C ARG A 779 -8.81 3.02 -27.07
N ASN A 780 -8.26 3.70 -28.09
CA ASN A 780 -6.94 3.35 -28.62
C ASN A 780 -5.83 3.72 -27.63
N ALA A 781 -5.95 4.85 -26.92
CA ALA A 781 -5.03 5.25 -25.85
C ALA A 781 -5.10 4.27 -24.66
N LEU A 782 -6.32 3.88 -24.24
CA LEU A 782 -6.52 2.85 -23.20
C LEU A 782 -5.90 1.51 -23.61
N ASN A 783 -6.14 1.05 -24.84
CA ASN A 783 -5.57 -0.21 -25.34
C ASN A 783 -4.03 -0.16 -25.44
N ALA A 784 -3.44 0.99 -25.80
CA ALA A 784 -2.00 1.16 -25.85
C ALA A 784 -1.37 1.11 -24.45
N MET A 785 -1.97 1.77 -23.46
CA MET A 785 -1.51 1.71 -22.06
C MET A 785 -1.71 0.31 -21.45
N HIS A 786 -2.81 -0.38 -21.77
CA HIS A 786 -3.02 -1.79 -21.40
C HIS A 786 -1.90 -2.69 -21.94
N GLN A 787 -1.59 -2.60 -23.23
CA GLN A 787 -0.52 -3.39 -23.84
C GLN A 787 0.85 -3.07 -23.21
N GLN A 788 1.17 -1.79 -23.01
CA GLN A 788 2.41 -1.36 -22.36
C GLN A 788 2.52 -1.87 -20.91
N LEU A 789 1.40 -1.90 -20.18
CA LEU A 789 1.35 -2.48 -18.84
C LEU A 789 1.54 -4.00 -18.84
N MET A 790 0.94 -4.72 -19.79
CA MET A 790 1.11 -6.17 -19.90
C MET A 790 2.53 -6.56 -20.33
N ASP A 791 3.16 -5.80 -21.22
CA ASP A 791 4.57 -5.98 -21.62
C ASP A 791 5.51 -5.82 -20.40
N LEU A 792 5.33 -4.76 -19.61
CA LEU A 792 6.12 -4.52 -18.39
C LEU A 792 5.84 -5.56 -17.28
N ARG A 793 4.59 -6.03 -17.15
CA ARG A 793 4.19 -7.07 -16.17
C ARG A 793 4.73 -8.46 -16.52
N GLY A 794 5.17 -8.68 -17.76
CA GLY A 794 5.80 -9.93 -18.21
C GLY A 794 7.32 -9.87 -18.32
N CYS A 795 7.95 -8.72 -18.06
CA CYS A 795 9.35 -8.47 -18.39
C CYS A 795 10.32 -9.26 -17.50
N LYS A 796 11.45 -9.71 -18.05
CA LYS A 796 12.53 -10.37 -17.29
C LYS A 796 13.92 -9.91 -17.70
N GLY A 797 14.69 -9.46 -16.72
CA GLY A 797 16.03 -8.92 -16.91
C GLY A 797 16.02 -7.54 -17.56
N HIS A 798 17.11 -6.83 -17.37
CA HIS A 798 17.30 -5.44 -17.76
C HIS A 798 16.82 -5.13 -19.19
N LYS A 799 17.13 -6.01 -20.16
CA LYS A 799 16.79 -5.82 -21.58
C LYS A 799 15.29 -5.81 -21.87
N GLN A 800 14.48 -6.57 -21.13
CA GLN A 800 13.03 -6.60 -21.33
C GLN A 800 12.32 -5.54 -20.50
N CYS A 801 12.80 -5.28 -19.28
CA CYS A 801 12.20 -4.30 -18.37
C CYS A 801 12.62 -2.85 -18.68
N ASN A 802 13.58 -2.64 -19.59
CA ASN A 802 14.06 -1.32 -20.02
C ASN A 802 14.28 -1.29 -21.55
N PRO A 803 13.21 -1.44 -22.37
CA PRO A 803 13.35 -1.36 -23.82
C PRO A 803 13.94 -0.01 -24.23
N GLU A 804 14.85 -0.01 -25.20
CA GLU A 804 15.44 1.23 -25.70
C GLU A 804 14.44 1.99 -26.58
N LYS A 805 14.61 3.32 -26.67
CA LYS A 805 13.76 4.20 -27.50
C LYS A 805 14.05 4.02 -28.99
N GLY A 806 13.64 2.87 -29.53
CA GLY A 806 13.79 2.49 -30.95
C GLY A 806 12.79 1.42 -31.40
N ASP A 807 12.74 0.28 -30.71
CA ASP A 807 12.19 -0.96 -31.30
C ASP A 807 10.66 -1.12 -31.31
N ARG A 808 9.87 -0.11 -30.89
CA ARG A 808 8.38 -0.16 -30.92
C ARG A 808 7.64 1.16 -30.69
N TRP A 809 8.23 2.11 -29.96
CA TRP A 809 7.44 3.05 -29.14
C TRP A 809 6.98 4.36 -29.81
N ASN A 810 7.43 4.69 -31.02
CA ASN A 810 7.07 5.95 -31.69
C ASN A 810 5.72 5.91 -32.45
N SER A 811 5.04 4.76 -32.56
CA SER A 811 3.83 4.64 -33.39
C SER A 811 2.51 4.96 -32.67
N CYS A 812 2.49 5.10 -31.34
CA CYS A 812 1.25 5.15 -30.55
C CYS A 812 0.87 6.54 -30.03
N TYR A 813 1.80 7.50 -29.98
CA TYR A 813 1.62 8.79 -29.30
C TYR A 813 1.51 9.98 -30.28
N ASN A 814 0.63 9.88 -31.27
CA ASN A 814 0.35 10.96 -32.22
C ASN A 814 -0.99 11.67 -31.90
N LEU A 815 -1.13 12.14 -30.66
CA LEU A 815 -2.37 12.68 -30.08
C LEU A 815 -2.69 14.15 -30.48
N ASN A 816 -2.03 14.71 -31.50
CA ASN A 816 -2.26 16.09 -31.93
C ASN A 816 -2.18 16.27 -33.45
N SER A 817 -3.32 16.10 -34.14
CA SER A 817 -3.56 16.60 -35.50
C SER A 817 -4.91 17.35 -35.60
N GLY A 818 -5.25 18.08 -34.53
CA GLY A 818 -6.49 18.84 -34.37
C GLY A 818 -6.32 20.36 -34.44
N ARG A 819 -5.47 20.87 -35.34
CA ARG A 819 -5.38 22.33 -35.62
C ARG A 819 -5.88 22.62 -37.03
N LEU A 820 -7.03 23.29 -37.11
CA LEU A 820 -7.46 24.03 -38.30
C LEU A 820 -6.51 25.21 -38.50
N SER A 821 -6.03 25.41 -39.72
CA SER A 821 -5.34 26.65 -40.10
C SER A 821 -6.36 27.77 -40.29
N PRO A 822 -6.15 28.97 -39.73
CA PRO A 822 -6.75 30.18 -40.25
C PRO A 822 -6.17 30.50 -41.65
N PRO A 823 -6.86 31.32 -42.47
CA PRO A 823 -6.39 31.72 -43.80
C PRO A 823 -5.19 32.68 -43.76
#